data_AF-A0A1F5CNP9-F1
#
_entry.id   AF-A0A1F5CNP9-F1
#
_cell.length_a   1.000
_cell.length_b   1.000
_cell.length_c   1.000
_cell.angle_alpha   90.00
_cell.angle_beta   90.00
_cell.angle_gamma   90.00
#
_symmetry.space_group_name_H-M   'P 1'
#
loop_
_entity.id
_entity.type
_entity.pdbx_description
1 polymer ?
#
loop_
_entity_poly.entity_id
_entity_poly.type
_entity_poly.pdbx_seq_one_letter_code
_entity_poly.pdbx_strand_id
1 'polypeptide(L)'
;MPITKIRKRDGRIVDFNPIRIQDAIHKALIAVELGDGERAEALTSKIVKRLEDRFKIEIPSVEDAQDAVIDVLRKEGYGRVADEYQAYRKKKDEIRSLREKLGIEEPKLTVNALEVLRQRYLLKDLNERIIETPAQMFKRIAKAIAKPEDKYGGDPKKSEETFYNMMTRLEFIPNSPTLFNAGTPLGQLSACFVLPVEDSLDGIFTSVKNMALIEQTGGGVGFNFSRLRPKGDIVKSTKGVASGPVSFMRVFDTSTEIIKAGGKRRGAMMAILRVDHPDVLEFITSKQRPGFLSNFNISVAVTDDFMKALEENGEYWLVNPRNNEKTGKLVAKDVWNLMAKSAWQSGDPGIVFIDEINRHNPTPQFGKIESTNPCGELPLLPYESCNLGSINLSRIVEERKIDWERLRQTVRNAVHFLDNVVDENKYPMKEIDEITRANRKIGLGVMGFADMLIKLGIPYDSEEALSIGEKTMKFIEEEALKKSVELGEERGSFPNFDGSIWKDKYPAMRNATVTTVAPTGTISIIAGCSSGIEPIFAISFIRNVLSGTRLFETNPLFETMSKERGFYSAKLLEEIARTGSVQKIEGVPDDIKRLFVTALNIKPEWHVRMQAAFQKYTDNAVSKTVNLPNEATADDVRNIYELAWKLKCKGVTVFRYGSKPEQVLYIGEIKTEKGKFISLASEYAGGCPTQNCPFPS
;
A
#
# COMPACT_ATOMS: atom_id res chain seq x y z
N MET A 1 10.41 35.11 -38.01
CA MET A 1 10.36 33.80 -38.70
C MET A 1 9.74 32.81 -37.73
N PRO A 2 8.91 31.86 -38.21
CA PRO A 2 8.33 30.87 -37.32
C PRO A 2 9.41 29.99 -36.71
N ILE A 3 9.33 29.76 -35.39
CA ILE A 3 10.26 28.85 -34.71
C ILE A 3 9.91 27.42 -35.07
N THR A 4 10.83 26.73 -35.75
CA THR A 4 10.66 25.33 -36.17
C THR A 4 11.48 24.36 -35.33
N LYS A 5 12.52 24.84 -34.64
CA LYS A 5 13.46 24.02 -33.86
C LYS A 5 13.65 24.59 -32.45
N ILE A 6 13.98 23.71 -31.50
CA ILE A 6 14.34 24.08 -30.13
C ILE A 6 15.52 23.24 -29.64
N ARG A 7 16.45 23.88 -28.94
CA ARG A 7 17.63 23.21 -28.35
C ARG A 7 17.29 22.65 -26.97
N LYS A 8 17.40 21.34 -26.81
CA LYS A 8 17.27 20.63 -25.53
C LYS A 8 18.48 20.91 -24.64
N ARG A 9 18.32 20.66 -23.34
CA ARG A 9 19.35 20.86 -22.31
C ARG A 9 20.57 19.92 -22.47
N ASP A 10 20.42 18.83 -23.21
CA ASP A 10 21.51 17.90 -23.58
C ASP A 10 22.19 18.28 -24.91
N GLY A 11 21.91 19.47 -25.44
CA GLY A 11 22.46 19.97 -26.69
C GLY A 11 21.72 19.50 -27.95
N ARG A 12 20.83 18.51 -27.87
CA ARG A 12 20.09 18.02 -29.05
C ARG A 12 19.12 19.06 -29.59
N ILE A 13 19.01 19.14 -30.91
CA ILE A 13 18.04 20.00 -31.59
C ILE A 13 16.86 19.13 -32.02
N VAL A 14 15.65 19.51 -31.60
CA VAL A 14 14.41 18.80 -31.95
C VAL A 14 13.39 19.78 -32.52
N ASP A 15 12.30 19.25 -33.10
CA ASP A 15 11.20 20.07 -33.57
C ASP A 15 10.53 20.83 -32.44
N PHE A 16 10.25 22.11 -32.69
CA PHE A 16 9.50 22.95 -31.79
C PHE A 16 8.03 22.53 -31.80
N ASN A 17 7.47 22.27 -30.62
CA ASN A 17 6.06 21.95 -30.46
C ASN A 17 5.43 22.91 -29.43
N PRO A 18 4.60 23.88 -29.87
CA PRO A 18 3.97 24.86 -28.97
C PRO A 18 3.01 24.22 -27.97
N ILE A 19 2.44 23.05 -28.27
CA ILE A 19 1.54 22.31 -27.36
C ILE A 19 2.26 21.99 -26.04
N ARG A 20 3.58 21.77 -26.06
CA ARG A 20 4.35 21.54 -24.82
C ARG A 20 4.38 22.75 -23.88
N ILE A 21 4.35 23.96 -24.44
CA ILE A 21 4.28 25.21 -23.67
C ILE A 21 2.86 25.37 -23.11
N GLN A 22 1.86 25.16 -23.95
CA GLN A 22 0.45 25.18 -23.58
C GLN A 22 0.14 24.24 -22.41
N ASP A 23 0.60 22.99 -22.49
CA ASP A 23 0.45 21.99 -21.43
C ASP A 23 1.06 22.46 -20.10
N ALA A 24 2.26 23.05 -20.15
CA ALA A 24 2.99 23.47 -18.96
C ALA A 24 2.31 24.68 -18.29
N ILE A 25 1.85 25.64 -19.09
CA ILE A 25 1.07 26.79 -18.60
C ILE A 25 -0.25 26.34 -18.02
N HIS A 26 -0.95 25.42 -18.70
CA HIS A 26 -2.22 24.92 -18.23
C HIS A 26 -2.11 24.20 -16.89
N LYS A 27 -1.09 23.34 -16.71
CA LYS A 27 -0.81 22.70 -15.41
C LYS A 27 -0.57 23.73 -14.31
N ALA A 28 0.14 24.83 -14.60
CA ALA A 28 0.34 25.92 -13.64
C ALA A 28 -0.96 26.71 -13.36
N LEU A 29 -1.78 26.98 -14.38
CA LEU A 29 -3.09 27.63 -14.23
C LEU A 29 -4.04 26.82 -13.35
N ILE A 30 -4.07 25.49 -13.50
CA ILE A 30 -4.83 24.60 -12.62
C ILE A 30 -4.28 24.64 -11.20
N ALA A 31 -2.95 24.53 -11.03
CA ALA A 31 -2.32 24.50 -9.72
C ALA A 31 -2.60 25.76 -8.88
N VAL A 32 -2.75 26.93 -9.53
CA VAL A 32 -3.14 28.19 -8.87
C VAL A 32 -4.63 28.52 -8.98
N GLU A 33 -5.45 27.56 -9.38
CA GLU A 33 -6.92 27.65 -9.31
C GLU A 33 -7.58 28.65 -10.28
N LEU A 34 -6.94 28.99 -11.41
CA LEU A 34 -7.50 29.93 -12.41
C LEU A 34 -8.31 29.26 -13.54
N GLY A 35 -8.21 27.93 -13.72
CA GLY A 35 -9.19 27.09 -14.43
C GLY A 35 -9.58 27.46 -15.87
N ASP A 36 -8.68 28.01 -16.68
CA ASP A 36 -9.02 28.47 -18.04
C ASP A 36 -8.06 27.93 -19.12
N GLY A 37 -8.48 26.86 -19.79
CA GLY A 37 -7.78 26.28 -20.95
C GLY A 37 -7.68 27.21 -22.16
N GLU A 38 -8.70 28.04 -22.41
CA GLU A 38 -8.71 29.02 -23.51
C GLU A 38 -7.65 30.11 -23.30
N ARG A 39 -7.37 30.48 -22.04
CA ARG A 39 -6.29 31.43 -21.71
C ARG A 39 -4.91 30.82 -21.90
N ALA A 40 -4.74 29.52 -21.66
CA ALA A 40 -3.46 28.84 -21.88
C ALA A 40 -3.05 28.87 -23.36
N GLU A 41 -4.00 28.70 -24.28
CA GLU A 41 -3.75 28.80 -25.72
C GLU A 41 -3.37 30.24 -26.12
N ALA A 42 -4.17 31.23 -25.69
CA ALA A 42 -3.88 32.64 -25.96
C ALA A 42 -2.51 33.09 -25.40
N LEU A 43 -2.18 32.67 -24.17
CA LEU A 43 -0.87 32.92 -23.55
C LEU A 43 0.24 32.21 -24.32
N THR A 44 0.01 30.98 -24.79
CA THR A 44 0.97 30.24 -25.61
C THR A 44 1.27 30.98 -26.91
N SER A 45 0.25 31.47 -27.62
CA SER A 45 0.45 32.26 -28.85
C SER A 45 1.28 33.52 -28.57
N LYS A 46 1.05 34.22 -27.45
CA LYS A 46 1.86 35.38 -27.04
C LYS A 46 3.30 35.01 -26.71
N ILE A 47 3.52 33.85 -26.09
CA ILE A 47 4.86 33.34 -25.76
C ILE A 47 5.61 32.93 -27.02
N VAL A 48 4.97 32.21 -27.93
CA VAL A 48 5.55 31.84 -29.23
C VAL A 48 5.94 33.10 -29.99
N LYS A 49 5.05 34.10 -30.09
CA LYS A 49 5.37 35.38 -30.72
C LYS A 49 6.56 36.09 -30.08
N ARG A 50 6.62 36.13 -28.73
CA ARG A 50 7.75 36.72 -28.00
C ARG A 50 9.05 35.97 -28.27
N LEU A 51 9.00 34.64 -28.38
CA LEU A 51 10.17 33.84 -28.74
C LEU A 51 10.59 34.13 -30.19
N GLU A 52 9.66 34.20 -31.14
CA GLU A 52 9.95 34.53 -32.54
C GLU A 52 10.55 35.93 -32.71
N ASP A 53 10.10 36.89 -31.90
CA ASP A 53 10.64 38.26 -31.89
C ASP A 53 12.05 38.31 -31.33
N ARG A 54 12.35 37.51 -30.29
CA ARG A 54 13.65 37.47 -29.61
C ARG A 54 14.69 36.62 -30.35
N PHE A 55 14.27 35.56 -31.02
CA PHE A 55 15.13 34.55 -31.64
C PHE A 55 14.94 34.51 -33.17
N LYS A 56 15.26 35.63 -33.84
CA LYS A 56 15.12 35.75 -35.30
C LYS A 56 16.19 35.00 -36.09
N ILE A 57 17.36 34.76 -35.48
CA ILE A 57 18.55 34.20 -36.13
C ILE A 57 19.01 32.93 -35.41
N GLU A 58 18.87 32.89 -34.08
CA GLU A 58 19.33 31.77 -33.25
C GLU A 58 18.20 30.80 -32.89
N ILE A 59 18.56 29.55 -32.62
CA ILE A 59 17.60 28.54 -32.15
C ILE A 59 17.43 28.69 -30.63
N PRO A 60 16.22 28.98 -30.12
CA PRO A 60 15.99 29.13 -28.69
C PRO A 60 16.25 27.81 -27.93
N SER A 61 16.72 27.93 -26.70
CA SER A 61 16.83 26.80 -25.78
C SER A 61 15.53 26.55 -25.01
N VAL A 62 15.45 25.41 -24.33
CA VAL A 62 14.36 25.13 -23.37
C VAL A 62 14.31 26.18 -22.25
N GLU A 63 15.45 26.72 -21.80
CA GLU A 63 15.46 27.75 -20.76
C GLU A 63 14.89 29.07 -21.28
N ASP A 64 15.24 29.45 -22.51
CA ASP A 64 14.70 30.66 -23.13
C ASP A 64 13.17 30.61 -23.27
N ALA A 65 12.65 29.43 -23.65
CA ALA A 65 11.21 29.19 -23.68
C ALA A 65 10.58 29.30 -22.30
N GLN A 66 11.21 28.77 -21.26
CA GLN A 66 10.70 28.86 -19.88
C GLN A 66 10.75 30.29 -19.32
N ASP A 67 11.78 31.05 -19.64
CA ASP A 67 11.89 32.47 -19.26
C ASP A 67 10.82 33.30 -19.96
N ALA A 68 10.59 33.05 -21.26
CA ALA A 68 9.52 33.71 -22.01
C ALA A 68 8.13 33.41 -21.41
N VAL A 69 7.89 32.19 -20.90
CA VAL A 69 6.65 31.84 -20.20
C VAL A 69 6.47 32.71 -18.95
N ILE A 70 7.48 32.77 -18.08
CA ILE A 70 7.40 33.55 -16.83
C ILE A 70 7.18 35.04 -17.12
N ASP A 71 7.93 35.58 -18.08
CA ASP A 71 7.83 36.98 -18.51
C ASP A 71 6.42 37.34 -18.99
N VAL A 72 5.85 36.51 -19.89
CA VAL A 72 4.52 36.76 -20.46
C VAL A 72 3.46 36.61 -19.39
N LEU A 73 3.53 35.58 -18.55
CA LEU A 73 2.58 35.40 -17.45
C LEU A 73 2.57 36.61 -16.50
N ARG A 74 3.74 37.14 -16.10
CA ARG A 74 3.81 38.33 -15.25
C ARG A 74 3.23 39.57 -15.95
N LYS A 75 3.58 39.80 -17.23
CA LYS A 75 3.10 40.96 -18.00
C LYS A 75 1.60 40.97 -18.23
N GLU A 76 1.02 39.78 -18.38
CA GLU A 76 -0.41 39.59 -18.64
C GLU A 76 -1.24 39.54 -17.35
N GLY A 77 -0.65 39.88 -16.20
CA GLY A 77 -1.34 39.92 -14.90
C GLY A 77 -1.47 38.57 -14.18
N TYR A 78 -0.86 37.51 -14.70
CA TYR A 78 -0.86 36.16 -14.12
C TYR A 78 0.32 35.93 -13.17
N GLY A 79 0.59 36.90 -12.28
CA GLY A 79 1.72 36.83 -11.34
C GLY A 79 1.75 35.55 -10.51
N ARG A 80 0.61 35.15 -9.94
CA ARG A 80 0.49 33.91 -9.16
C ARG A 80 0.81 32.66 -9.99
N VAL A 81 0.37 32.60 -11.26
CA VAL A 81 0.69 31.48 -12.17
C VAL A 81 2.17 31.44 -12.47
N ALA A 82 2.78 32.62 -12.69
CA ALA A 82 4.22 32.73 -12.93
C ALA A 82 5.02 32.22 -11.72
N ASP A 83 4.60 32.57 -10.50
CA ASP A 83 5.24 32.11 -9.26
C ASP A 83 5.12 30.58 -9.10
N GLU A 84 3.95 29.99 -9.35
CA GLU A 84 3.75 28.54 -9.30
C GLU A 84 4.53 27.81 -10.40
N TYR A 85 4.52 28.33 -11.63
CA TYR A 85 5.31 27.80 -12.74
C TYR A 85 6.81 27.84 -12.41
N GLN A 86 7.28 28.94 -11.82
CA GLN A 86 8.66 29.12 -11.40
C GLN A 86 9.03 28.17 -10.25
N ALA A 87 8.14 27.98 -9.28
CA ALA A 87 8.31 27.00 -8.19
C ALA A 87 8.39 25.57 -8.75
N TYR A 88 7.52 25.21 -9.69
CA TYR A 88 7.54 23.91 -10.37
C TYR A 88 8.83 23.71 -11.20
N ARG A 89 9.28 24.74 -11.93
CA ARG A 89 10.54 24.72 -12.68
C ARG A 89 11.73 24.50 -11.74
N LYS A 90 11.84 25.32 -10.69
CA LYS A 90 12.92 25.20 -9.68
C LYS A 90 12.93 23.81 -9.07
N LYS A 91 11.77 23.28 -8.69
CA LYS A 91 11.65 21.92 -8.16
C LYS A 91 12.09 20.87 -9.18
N LYS A 92 11.71 20.98 -10.45
CA LYS A 92 12.19 20.07 -11.51
C LYS A 92 13.69 20.15 -11.77
N ASP A 93 14.29 21.31 -11.63
CA ASP A 93 15.73 21.52 -11.79
C ASP A 93 16.50 20.96 -10.57
N GLU A 94 16.00 21.20 -9.36
CA GLU A 94 16.47 20.53 -8.13
C GLU A 94 16.39 19.01 -8.27
N ILE A 95 15.26 18.48 -8.73
CA ILE A 95 15.05 17.05 -8.96
C ILE A 95 16.00 16.51 -10.03
N ARG A 96 16.31 17.29 -11.07
CA ARG A 96 17.23 16.85 -12.12
C ARG A 96 18.68 16.85 -11.65
N SER A 97 19.10 17.89 -10.94
CA SER A 97 20.39 17.94 -10.28
C SER A 97 20.51 16.80 -9.26
N LEU A 98 19.44 16.51 -8.53
CA LEU A 98 19.33 15.33 -7.69
C LEU A 98 19.50 14.08 -8.55
N ARG A 99 18.73 13.84 -9.63
CA ARG A 99 18.87 12.65 -10.50
C ARG A 99 20.30 12.41 -10.97
N GLU A 100 21.00 13.44 -11.46
CA GLU A 100 22.41 13.34 -11.87
C GLU A 100 23.32 12.96 -10.69
N LYS A 101 23.10 13.55 -9.51
CA LYS A 101 23.83 13.20 -8.28
C LYS A 101 23.44 11.84 -7.69
N LEU A 102 22.23 11.35 -8.00
CA LEU A 102 21.57 10.24 -7.31
C LEU A 102 21.70 8.88 -8.04
N GLY A 103 22.24 8.86 -9.26
CA GLY A 103 22.95 7.71 -9.85
C GLY A 103 22.12 6.54 -10.43
N ILE A 104 20.81 6.69 -10.66
CA ILE A 104 20.01 5.67 -11.38
C ILE A 104 19.72 6.17 -12.81
N GLU A 105 20.31 5.52 -13.81
CA GLU A 105 20.18 5.90 -15.22
C GLU A 105 18.83 5.47 -15.83
N GLU A 106 18.43 4.20 -15.68
CA GLU A 106 17.12 3.67 -16.10
C GLU A 106 16.69 2.45 -15.25
N PRO A 107 15.36 2.25 -15.01
CA PRO A 107 14.26 3.16 -15.30
C PRO A 107 14.30 4.41 -14.43
N LYS A 108 14.00 5.57 -15.03
CA LYS A 108 13.96 6.85 -14.32
C LYS A 108 12.94 6.86 -13.19
N LEU A 109 13.41 7.09 -11.96
CA LEU A 109 12.56 7.36 -10.80
C LEU A 109 11.69 8.60 -11.04
N THR A 110 10.41 8.50 -10.69
CA THR A 110 9.48 9.63 -10.79
C THR A 110 9.86 10.76 -9.83
N VAL A 111 9.31 11.95 -10.04
CA VAL A 111 9.48 13.09 -9.11
C VAL A 111 9.04 12.69 -7.69
N ASN A 112 7.90 11.99 -7.61
CA ASN A 112 7.32 11.55 -6.35
C ASN A 112 8.17 10.47 -5.67
N ALA A 113 8.68 9.51 -6.44
CA ALA A 113 9.61 8.51 -5.93
C ALA A 113 10.83 9.17 -5.27
N LEU A 114 11.44 10.15 -5.95
CA LEU A 114 12.61 10.87 -5.42
C LEU A 114 12.29 11.66 -4.15
N GLU A 115 11.14 12.33 -4.09
CA GLU A 115 10.75 13.08 -2.89
C GLU A 115 10.48 12.15 -1.71
N VAL A 116 9.80 11.02 -1.94
CA VAL A 116 9.56 9.99 -0.93
C VAL A 116 10.88 9.41 -0.41
N LEU A 117 11.81 9.07 -1.32
CA LEU A 117 13.14 8.58 -0.96
C LEU A 117 13.90 9.61 -0.12
N ARG A 118 13.94 10.87 -0.59
CA ARG A 118 14.63 12.00 0.06
C ARG A 118 14.13 12.24 1.48
N GLN A 119 12.83 12.19 1.69
CA GLN A 119 12.24 12.49 2.98
C GLN A 119 12.40 11.34 3.98
N ARG A 120 12.21 10.10 3.53
CA ARG A 120 12.00 8.95 4.41
C ARG A 120 13.12 7.91 4.40
N TYR A 121 13.74 7.65 3.25
CA TYR A 121 14.56 6.44 3.03
C TYR A 121 16.06 6.69 2.97
N LEU A 122 16.49 7.78 2.32
CA LEU A 122 17.91 8.06 2.17
C LEU A 122 18.53 8.42 3.53
N LEU A 123 19.70 7.85 3.81
CA LEU A 123 20.42 8.13 5.05
C LEU A 123 20.78 9.61 5.17
N LYS A 124 20.72 10.11 6.41
CA LYS A 124 21.05 11.49 6.78
C LYS A 124 22.14 11.50 7.86
N ASP A 125 23.00 12.51 7.82
CA ASP A 125 23.95 12.78 8.91
C ASP A 125 23.27 13.43 10.13
N LEU A 126 24.05 13.74 11.16
CA LEU A 126 23.56 14.39 12.40
C LEU A 126 23.02 15.81 12.17
N ASN A 127 23.34 16.43 11.03
CA ASN A 127 22.83 17.74 10.62
C ASN A 127 21.67 17.62 9.62
N GLU A 128 21.04 16.43 9.54
CA GLU A 128 19.94 16.09 8.63
C GLU A 128 20.27 16.19 7.14
N ARG A 129 21.56 16.26 6.77
CA ARG A 129 21.97 16.31 5.37
C ARG A 129 21.97 14.91 4.80
N ILE A 130 21.42 14.75 3.60
CA ILE A 130 21.37 13.46 2.91
C ILE A 130 22.77 13.07 2.47
N ILE A 131 23.20 11.87 2.86
CA ILE A 131 24.54 11.33 2.60
C ILE A 131 24.53 10.09 1.70
N GLU A 132 23.36 9.70 1.20
CA GLU A 132 23.19 8.51 0.39
C GLU A 132 22.34 8.81 -0.86
N THR A 133 22.75 8.26 -2.00
CA THR A 133 21.97 8.26 -3.23
C THR A 133 21.03 7.04 -3.32
N PRO A 134 19.90 7.08 -4.06
CA PRO A 134 19.09 5.91 -4.39
C PRO A 134 19.90 4.70 -4.88
N ALA A 135 20.89 4.90 -5.75
CA ALA A 135 21.77 3.82 -6.18
C ALA A 135 22.60 3.26 -5.01
N GLN A 136 23.19 4.13 -4.18
CA GLN A 136 23.92 3.71 -2.98
C GLN A 136 23.01 3.01 -1.96
N MET A 137 21.76 3.46 -1.81
CA MET A 137 20.74 2.83 -0.97
C MET A 137 20.47 1.40 -1.42
N PHE A 138 20.17 1.19 -2.71
CA PHE A 138 19.98 -0.15 -3.25
C PHE A 138 21.23 -1.02 -3.14
N LYS A 139 22.42 -0.44 -3.32
CA LYS A 139 23.70 -1.15 -3.16
C LYS A 139 23.94 -1.57 -1.70
N ARG A 140 23.68 -0.68 -0.74
CA ARG A 140 23.73 -0.97 0.70
C ARG A 140 22.81 -2.13 1.06
N ILE A 141 21.56 -2.08 0.61
CA ILE A 141 20.57 -3.12 0.86
C ILE A 141 21.04 -4.44 0.25
N ALA A 142 21.40 -4.45 -1.04
CA ALA A 142 21.82 -5.66 -1.74
C ALA A 142 23.05 -6.31 -1.07
N LYS A 143 24.04 -5.51 -0.66
CA LYS A 143 25.24 -5.98 0.03
C LYS A 143 24.91 -6.58 1.40
N ALA A 144 24.05 -5.92 2.18
CA ALA A 144 23.65 -6.42 3.48
C ALA A 144 22.89 -7.76 3.37
N ILE A 145 21.92 -7.84 2.45
CA ILE A 145 21.08 -9.02 2.26
C ILE A 145 21.83 -10.16 1.54
N ALA A 146 22.95 -9.90 0.87
CA ALA A 146 23.79 -10.96 0.31
C ALA A 146 24.78 -11.56 1.33
N LYS A 147 25.00 -10.91 2.47
CA LYS A 147 25.95 -11.40 3.48
C LYS A 147 25.63 -12.80 4.04
N PRO A 148 24.36 -13.21 4.24
CA PRO A 148 24.04 -14.56 4.69
C PRO A 148 24.53 -15.69 3.79
N GLU A 149 24.90 -15.43 2.52
CA GLU A 149 25.49 -16.45 1.64
C GLU A 149 26.75 -17.09 2.24
N ASP A 150 27.55 -16.32 2.98
CA ASP A 150 28.78 -16.81 3.63
C ASP A 150 28.52 -18.00 4.56
N LYS A 151 27.34 -18.03 5.20
CA LYS A 151 26.94 -19.09 6.12
C LYS A 151 26.59 -20.40 5.40
N TYR A 152 26.19 -20.31 4.14
CA TYR A 152 25.66 -21.44 3.37
C TYR A 152 26.58 -21.86 2.22
N GLY A 153 27.82 -21.35 2.17
CA GLY A 153 28.78 -21.67 1.11
C GLY A 153 28.43 -21.05 -0.25
N GLY A 154 27.57 -20.03 -0.28
CA GLY A 154 27.21 -19.29 -1.48
C GLY A 154 28.23 -18.21 -1.85
N ASP A 155 27.94 -17.44 -2.91
CA ASP A 155 28.75 -16.28 -3.32
C ASP A 155 27.99 -14.97 -3.03
N PRO A 156 28.34 -14.25 -1.95
CA PRO A 156 27.73 -12.97 -1.60
C PRO A 156 27.81 -11.94 -2.74
N LYS A 157 28.88 -11.94 -3.55
CA LYS A 157 29.03 -10.94 -4.62
C LYS A 157 28.01 -11.18 -5.74
N LYS A 158 27.80 -12.45 -6.10
CA LYS A 158 26.80 -12.84 -7.11
C LYS A 158 25.38 -12.54 -6.64
N SER A 159 25.06 -12.86 -5.38
CA SER A 159 23.76 -12.51 -4.79
C SER A 159 23.58 -10.99 -4.71
N GLU A 160 24.61 -10.23 -4.28
CA GLU A 160 24.59 -8.77 -4.23
C GLU A 160 24.28 -8.16 -5.60
N GLU A 161 24.95 -8.61 -6.66
CA GLU A 161 24.70 -8.14 -8.03
C GLU A 161 23.27 -8.44 -8.47
N THR A 162 22.79 -9.65 -8.23
CA THR A 162 21.42 -10.07 -8.56
C THR A 162 20.39 -9.20 -7.86
N PHE A 163 20.54 -9.01 -6.55
CA PHE A 163 19.62 -8.24 -5.73
C PHE A 163 19.64 -6.74 -6.09
N TYR A 164 20.82 -6.19 -6.35
CA TYR A 164 20.97 -4.82 -6.82
C TYR A 164 20.27 -4.61 -8.17
N ASN A 165 20.44 -5.54 -9.11
CA ASN A 165 19.87 -5.44 -10.45
C ASN A 165 18.33 -5.49 -10.43
N MET A 166 17.71 -6.39 -9.67
CA MET A 166 16.24 -6.46 -9.60
C MET A 166 15.61 -5.20 -8.95
N MET A 167 16.28 -4.61 -7.95
CA MET A 167 15.80 -3.37 -7.30
C MET A 167 16.01 -2.14 -8.18
N THR A 168 17.17 -2.01 -8.82
CA THR A 168 17.44 -0.86 -9.72
C THR A 168 16.55 -0.88 -10.95
N ARG A 169 16.21 -2.06 -11.49
CA ARG A 169 15.22 -2.23 -12.56
C ARG A 169 13.77 -2.03 -12.10
N LEU A 170 13.55 -1.82 -10.80
CA LEU A 170 12.24 -1.67 -10.16
C LEU A 170 11.31 -2.88 -10.42
N GLU A 171 11.88 -4.06 -10.65
CA GLU A 171 11.14 -5.33 -10.84
C GLU A 171 10.70 -5.90 -9.50
N PHE A 172 11.50 -5.68 -8.45
CA PHE A 172 11.22 -6.09 -7.09
C PHE A 172 11.64 -4.98 -6.13
N ILE A 173 10.79 -4.67 -5.14
CA ILE A 173 11.13 -3.74 -4.06
C ILE A 173 10.77 -4.42 -2.73
N PRO A 174 11.70 -4.52 -1.76
CA PRO A 174 11.39 -5.05 -0.44
C PRO A 174 10.57 -4.05 0.36
N ASN A 175 10.01 -4.50 1.49
CA ASN A 175 9.24 -3.64 2.38
C ASN A 175 10.04 -2.42 2.89
N SER A 176 9.32 -1.41 3.37
CA SER A 176 9.93 -0.17 3.85
C SER A 176 11.00 -0.36 4.95
N PRO A 177 10.79 -1.19 5.99
CA PRO A 177 11.84 -1.44 6.99
C PRO A 177 13.14 -1.99 6.40
N THR A 178 13.07 -2.89 5.41
CA THR A 178 14.28 -3.36 4.73
C THR A 178 15.00 -2.22 4.02
N LEU A 179 14.26 -1.32 3.34
CA LEU A 179 14.85 -0.15 2.70
C LEU A 179 15.52 0.80 3.72
N PHE A 180 14.88 1.02 4.89
CA PHE A 180 15.39 1.88 5.95
C PHE A 180 16.63 1.30 6.66
N ASN A 181 16.60 0.00 6.96
CA ASN A 181 17.43 -0.56 8.03
C ASN A 181 18.47 -1.59 7.56
N ALA A 182 18.38 -2.14 6.34
CA ALA A 182 19.38 -3.09 5.86
C ALA A 182 20.78 -2.44 5.81
N GLY A 183 21.76 -3.05 6.46
CA GLY A 183 23.12 -2.49 6.55
C GLY A 183 23.26 -1.25 7.44
N THR A 184 22.27 -0.94 8.29
CA THR A 184 22.35 0.12 9.31
C THR A 184 22.46 -0.46 10.73
N PRO A 185 22.85 0.33 11.75
CA PRO A 185 22.93 -0.17 13.13
C PRO A 185 21.61 -0.74 13.67
N LEU A 186 20.46 -0.15 13.31
CA LEU A 186 19.14 -0.61 13.76
C LEU A 186 18.81 -2.02 13.25
N GLY A 187 19.03 -2.29 11.97
CA GLY A 187 18.96 -3.64 11.39
C GLY A 187 17.61 -4.37 11.46
N GLN A 188 16.52 -3.74 11.91
CA GLN A 188 15.19 -4.38 11.91
C GLN A 188 14.55 -4.32 10.51
N LEU A 189 14.37 -5.47 9.89
CA LEU A 189 13.89 -5.62 8.50
C LEU A 189 12.41 -6.04 8.42
N SER A 190 11.84 -6.56 9.52
CA SER A 190 10.41 -6.91 9.58
C SER A 190 9.53 -5.69 9.75
N ALA A 191 8.38 -5.67 9.06
CA ALA A 191 7.45 -4.55 9.10
C ALA A 191 6.39 -4.64 10.19
N CYS A 192 5.96 -5.86 10.49
CA CYS A 192 4.84 -6.12 11.39
C CYS A 192 5.05 -7.40 12.19
N PHE A 193 4.30 -7.50 13.28
CA PHE A 193 4.39 -8.61 14.23
C PHE A 193 3.00 -8.90 14.79
N VAL A 194 2.81 -10.10 15.35
CA VAL A 194 1.63 -10.42 16.17
C VAL A 194 2.09 -10.68 17.60
N LEU A 195 1.41 -10.08 18.58
CA LEU A 195 1.67 -10.32 20.00
C LEU A 195 0.45 -10.96 20.67
N PRO A 196 0.65 -11.94 21.57
CA PRO A 196 -0.43 -12.49 22.36
C PRO A 196 -0.91 -11.46 23.40
N VAL A 197 -2.15 -11.59 23.88
CA VAL A 197 -2.68 -10.81 25.01
C VAL A 197 -3.26 -11.79 26.02
N GLU A 198 -2.52 -12.06 27.09
CA GLU A 198 -2.92 -13.02 28.12
C GLU A 198 -3.90 -12.38 29.14
N ASP A 199 -4.80 -13.19 29.71
CA ASP A 199 -5.85 -12.75 30.67
C ASP A 199 -5.29 -12.49 32.09
N SER A 200 -4.31 -11.61 32.18
CA SER A 200 -3.76 -11.10 33.44
C SER A 200 -3.22 -9.68 33.24
N LEU A 201 -3.14 -8.88 34.31
CA LEU A 201 -2.54 -7.54 34.21
C LEU A 201 -1.08 -7.61 33.77
N ASP A 202 -0.32 -8.57 34.30
CA ASP A 202 1.08 -8.79 33.91
C ASP A 202 1.21 -9.13 32.42
N GLY A 203 0.35 -10.02 31.92
CA GLY A 203 0.28 -10.36 30.50
C GLY A 203 -0.09 -9.18 29.62
N ILE A 204 -1.17 -8.45 29.97
CA ILE A 204 -1.62 -7.26 29.24
C ILE A 204 -0.51 -6.21 29.14
N PHE A 205 0.11 -5.86 30.26
CA PHE A 205 1.16 -4.83 30.29
C PHE A 205 2.48 -5.31 29.70
N THR A 206 2.76 -6.62 29.72
CA THR A 206 3.86 -7.22 28.96
C THR A 206 3.64 -7.03 27.46
N SER A 207 2.43 -7.27 26.95
CA SER A 207 2.10 -7.02 25.54
C SER A 207 2.21 -5.55 25.17
N VAL A 208 1.80 -4.62 26.06
CA VAL A 208 1.99 -3.17 25.86
C VAL A 208 3.48 -2.79 25.82
N LYS A 209 4.29 -3.34 26.72
CA LYS A 209 5.75 -3.12 26.71
C LYS A 209 6.37 -3.63 25.41
N ASN A 210 6.04 -4.85 25.02
CA ASN A 210 6.57 -5.50 23.83
C ASN A 210 6.15 -4.75 22.55
N MET A 211 4.90 -4.28 22.50
CA MET A 211 4.41 -3.38 21.46
C MET A 211 5.27 -2.12 21.38
N ALA A 212 5.53 -1.47 22.52
CA ALA A 212 6.30 -0.23 22.53
C ALA A 212 7.72 -0.39 21.95
N LEU A 213 8.38 -1.52 22.23
CA LEU A 213 9.70 -1.86 21.67
C LEU A 213 9.64 -2.06 20.14
N ILE A 214 8.57 -2.67 19.65
CA ILE A 214 8.35 -2.88 18.20
C ILE A 214 8.03 -1.55 17.49
N GLU A 215 7.19 -0.71 18.10
CA GLU A 215 6.77 0.55 17.51
C GLU A 215 7.89 1.60 17.51
N GLN A 216 8.84 1.52 18.46
CA GLN A 216 10.02 2.37 18.51
C GLN A 216 10.83 2.34 17.19
N THR A 217 10.85 1.19 16.53
CA THR A 217 11.54 0.98 15.25
C THR A 217 10.60 1.10 14.04
N GLY A 218 9.34 1.51 14.25
CA GLY A 218 8.33 1.69 13.22
C GLY A 218 7.61 0.41 12.78
N GLY A 219 7.65 -0.64 13.60
CA GLY A 219 6.88 -1.86 13.40
C GLY A 219 5.40 -1.68 13.72
N GLY A 220 4.52 -2.37 13.00
CA GLY A 220 3.10 -2.46 13.33
C GLY A 220 2.76 -3.76 14.08
N VAL A 221 1.70 -3.77 14.89
CA VAL A 221 1.39 -4.92 15.76
C VAL A 221 -0.06 -5.37 15.65
N GLY A 222 -0.26 -6.67 15.48
CA GLY A 222 -1.57 -7.32 15.57
C GLY A 222 -1.79 -7.99 16.91
N PHE A 223 -3.02 -7.92 17.42
CA PHE A 223 -3.42 -8.47 18.70
C PHE A 223 -4.74 -9.22 18.57
N ASN A 224 -4.89 -10.30 19.34
CA ASN A 224 -6.19 -10.92 19.59
C ASN A 224 -6.54 -10.74 21.07
N PHE A 225 -7.68 -10.09 21.34
CA PHE A 225 -8.16 -9.78 22.68
C PHE A 225 -9.17 -10.81 23.21
N SER A 226 -9.45 -11.87 22.47
CA SER A 226 -10.49 -12.87 22.77
C SER A 226 -10.18 -13.74 23.98
N ARG A 227 -8.93 -13.77 24.45
CA ARG A 227 -8.56 -14.47 25.68
C ARG A 227 -8.96 -13.70 26.94
N LEU A 228 -9.11 -12.37 26.84
CA LEU A 228 -9.44 -11.54 27.98
C LEU A 228 -10.85 -11.85 28.47
N ARG A 229 -11.02 -11.95 29.79
CA ARG A 229 -12.34 -12.15 30.38
C ARG A 229 -13.29 -10.99 30.07
N PRO A 230 -14.60 -11.25 29.97
CA PRO A 230 -15.57 -10.24 29.60
C PRO A 230 -15.78 -9.22 30.72
N LYS A 231 -16.35 -8.08 30.35
CA LYS A 231 -16.78 -7.04 31.29
C LYS A 231 -17.77 -7.61 32.30
N GLY A 232 -17.56 -7.26 33.58
CA GLY A 232 -18.38 -7.77 34.68
C GLY A 232 -17.92 -9.11 35.25
N ASP A 233 -16.98 -9.83 34.63
CA ASP A 233 -16.46 -11.09 35.19
C ASP A 233 -15.60 -10.83 36.44
N ILE A 234 -15.48 -11.85 37.29
CA ILE A 234 -14.84 -11.76 38.60
C ILE A 234 -13.32 -11.62 38.46
N VAL A 235 -12.75 -10.66 39.21
CA VAL A 235 -11.31 -10.55 39.42
C VAL A 235 -10.96 -11.17 40.78
N LYS A 236 -10.49 -12.42 40.78
CA LYS A 236 -10.26 -13.21 42.01
C LYS A 236 -9.38 -12.50 43.05
N SER A 237 -8.36 -11.76 42.63
CA SER A 237 -7.39 -11.11 43.51
C SER A 237 -7.96 -9.89 44.25
N THR A 238 -8.80 -9.10 43.59
CA THR A 238 -9.36 -7.84 44.14
C THR A 238 -10.81 -7.96 44.57
N LYS A 239 -11.48 -9.08 44.25
CA LYS A 239 -12.94 -9.29 44.38
C LYS A 239 -13.79 -8.23 43.67
N GLY A 240 -13.19 -7.46 42.76
CA GLY A 240 -13.88 -6.52 41.87
C GLY A 240 -14.35 -7.18 40.58
N VAL A 241 -14.83 -6.35 39.65
CA VAL A 241 -15.28 -6.76 38.32
C VAL A 241 -14.32 -6.30 37.23
N ALA A 242 -14.16 -7.11 36.19
CA ALA A 242 -13.34 -6.79 35.04
C ALA A 242 -14.00 -5.71 34.17
N SER A 243 -13.20 -4.85 33.53
CA SER A 243 -13.68 -3.81 32.60
C SER A 243 -13.87 -4.32 31.16
N GLY A 244 -13.37 -5.53 30.85
CA GLY A 244 -13.47 -6.19 29.55
C GLY A 244 -12.39 -5.76 28.53
N PRO A 245 -12.20 -6.52 27.43
CA PRO A 245 -11.21 -6.27 26.39
C PRO A 245 -11.26 -4.86 25.79
N VAL A 246 -12.45 -4.35 25.44
CA VAL A 246 -12.59 -3.04 24.78
C VAL A 246 -12.05 -1.90 25.65
N SER A 247 -12.17 -2.02 26.98
CA SER A 247 -11.57 -1.06 27.91
C SER A 247 -10.05 -1.14 27.92
N PHE A 248 -9.47 -2.34 27.94
CA PHE A 248 -8.01 -2.52 27.96
C PHE A 248 -7.34 -2.11 26.64
N MET A 249 -8.04 -2.27 25.51
CA MET A 249 -7.56 -1.79 24.21
C MET A 249 -7.21 -0.29 24.23
N ARG A 250 -7.85 0.52 25.07
CA ARG A 250 -7.52 1.95 25.22
C ARG A 250 -6.11 2.19 25.75
N VAL A 251 -5.57 1.27 26.55
CA VAL A 251 -4.19 1.36 27.06
C VAL A 251 -3.23 1.29 25.87
N PHE A 252 -3.40 0.29 25.00
CA PHE A 252 -2.63 0.14 23.77
C PHE A 252 -2.79 1.36 22.85
N ASP A 253 -4.03 1.78 22.60
CA ASP A 253 -4.35 2.93 21.73
C ASP A 253 -3.65 4.21 22.18
N THR A 254 -3.67 4.49 23.49
CA THR A 254 -3.04 5.67 24.09
C THR A 254 -1.52 5.56 24.08
N SER A 255 -0.96 4.39 24.40
CA SER A 255 0.49 4.16 24.35
C SER A 255 1.05 4.39 22.95
N THR A 256 0.38 3.87 21.93
CA THR A 256 0.76 4.06 20.52
C THR A 256 0.65 5.53 20.10
N GLU A 257 -0.35 6.28 20.58
CA GLU A 257 -0.45 7.73 20.33
C GLU A 257 0.77 8.48 20.89
N ILE A 258 1.23 8.12 22.08
CA ILE A 258 2.39 8.75 22.73
C ILE A 258 3.70 8.41 22.00
N ILE A 259 3.89 7.16 21.59
CA ILE A 259 5.11 6.72 20.88
C ILE A 259 5.25 7.43 19.53
N LYS A 260 4.13 7.69 18.85
CA LYS A 260 4.11 8.41 17.56
C LYS A 260 4.77 9.77 17.61
N ALA A 261 4.68 10.47 18.74
CA ALA A 261 5.28 11.80 18.89
C ALA A 261 6.82 11.81 18.73
N GLY A 262 7.50 10.67 18.85
CA GLY A 262 8.97 10.57 18.76
C GLY A 262 9.53 9.71 17.61
N GLY A 263 8.68 9.07 16.78
CA GLY A 263 9.12 8.03 15.82
C GLY A 263 9.19 8.49 14.35
N LYS A 264 10.03 7.81 13.53
CA LYS A 264 10.12 8.03 12.07
C LYS A 264 8.90 7.53 11.27
N ARG A 265 8.13 6.59 11.83
CA ARG A 265 6.96 5.96 11.21
C ARG A 265 5.87 5.77 12.26
N ARG A 266 4.63 5.97 11.84
CA ARG A 266 3.44 5.71 12.64
C ARG A 266 3.22 4.20 12.84
N GLY A 267 3.18 3.74 14.08
CA GLY A 267 2.70 2.40 14.45
C GLY A 267 1.21 2.26 14.11
N ALA A 268 0.87 1.19 13.40
CA ALA A 268 -0.52 0.81 13.10
C ALA A 268 -0.81 -0.50 13.83
N MET A 269 -2.03 -0.64 14.35
CA MET A 269 -2.42 -1.81 15.11
C MET A 269 -3.63 -2.53 14.50
N MET A 270 -3.66 -3.86 14.62
CA MET A 270 -4.86 -4.68 14.41
C MET A 270 -5.36 -5.19 15.75
N ALA A 271 -6.66 -5.07 15.99
CA ALA A 271 -7.31 -5.77 17.09
C ALA A 271 -8.36 -6.73 16.55
N ILE A 272 -8.28 -7.98 17.02
CA ILE A 272 -9.24 -9.02 16.70
C ILE A 272 -9.98 -9.46 17.96
N LEU A 273 -11.30 -9.63 17.83
CA LEU A 273 -12.15 -10.26 18.83
C LEU A 273 -13.02 -11.32 18.15
N ARG A 274 -13.10 -12.53 18.73
CA ARG A 274 -13.94 -13.60 18.21
C ARG A 274 -15.42 -13.26 18.35
N VAL A 275 -16.20 -13.74 17.38
CA VAL A 275 -17.64 -13.48 17.31
C VAL A 275 -18.43 -14.07 18.48
N ASP A 276 -17.91 -15.09 19.14
CA ASP A 276 -18.46 -15.78 20.32
C ASP A 276 -18.02 -15.17 21.66
N HIS A 277 -17.25 -14.09 21.65
CA HIS A 277 -16.86 -13.39 22.88
C HIS A 277 -18.05 -12.58 23.46
N PRO A 278 -18.31 -12.58 24.78
CA PRO A 278 -19.48 -11.90 25.36
C PRO A 278 -19.53 -10.39 25.09
N ASP A 279 -18.37 -9.74 24.94
CA ASP A 279 -18.26 -8.30 24.63
C ASP A 279 -18.24 -7.98 23.12
N VAL A 280 -18.61 -8.93 22.25
CA VAL A 280 -18.56 -8.74 20.77
C VAL A 280 -19.37 -7.54 20.29
N LEU A 281 -20.54 -7.27 20.87
CA LEU A 281 -21.39 -6.15 20.47
C LEU A 281 -20.76 -4.78 20.82
N GLU A 282 -20.11 -4.68 21.98
CA GLU A 282 -19.36 -3.48 22.38
C GLU A 282 -18.16 -3.26 21.45
N PHE A 283 -17.49 -4.34 21.05
CA PHE A 283 -16.38 -4.30 20.09
C PHE A 283 -16.81 -3.83 18.70
N ILE A 284 -17.88 -4.42 18.13
CA ILE A 284 -18.41 -4.06 16.79
C ILE A 284 -18.83 -2.59 16.72
N THR A 285 -19.34 -2.03 17.81
CA THR A 285 -19.85 -0.64 17.85
C THR A 285 -18.83 0.37 18.36
N SER A 286 -17.66 -0.08 18.81
CA SER A 286 -16.66 0.75 19.50
C SER A 286 -16.23 1.99 18.69
N LYS A 287 -16.00 1.83 17.38
CA LYS A 287 -15.54 2.89 16.48
C LYS A 287 -16.65 3.74 15.86
N GLN A 288 -17.91 3.50 16.22
CA GLN A 288 -18.99 4.45 15.92
C GLN A 288 -18.83 5.76 16.72
N ARG A 289 -18.01 5.74 17.78
CA ARG A 289 -17.61 6.93 18.53
C ARG A 289 -16.35 7.53 17.88
N PRO A 290 -16.42 8.75 17.31
CA PRO A 290 -15.26 9.39 16.70
C PRO A 290 -14.08 9.48 17.69
N GLY A 291 -12.88 9.18 17.21
CA GLY A 291 -11.66 9.24 18.02
C GLY A 291 -11.38 8.02 18.91
N PHE A 292 -12.36 7.15 19.15
CA PHE A 292 -12.16 5.95 19.96
C PHE A 292 -11.41 4.87 19.19
N LEU A 293 -10.29 4.35 19.74
CA LEU A 293 -9.44 3.34 19.10
C LEU A 293 -8.91 3.79 17.72
N SER A 294 -8.47 5.04 17.63
CA SER A 294 -8.04 5.67 16.38
C SER A 294 -6.78 5.04 15.78
N ASN A 295 -5.99 4.33 16.60
CA ASN A 295 -4.75 3.67 16.19
C ASN A 295 -4.95 2.19 15.83
N PHE A 296 -6.16 1.67 16.03
CA PHE A 296 -6.54 0.31 15.65
C PHE A 296 -7.36 0.29 14.36
N ASN A 297 -7.04 -0.66 13.49
CA ASN A 297 -8.05 -1.34 12.68
C ASN A 297 -8.66 -2.43 13.56
N ILE A 298 -9.98 -2.61 13.51
CA ILE A 298 -10.65 -3.67 14.26
C ILE A 298 -11.26 -4.68 13.29
N SER A 299 -11.17 -5.97 13.60
CA SER A 299 -11.83 -7.02 12.81
C SER A 299 -12.46 -8.07 13.72
N VAL A 300 -13.62 -8.57 13.33
CA VAL A 300 -14.25 -9.69 14.04
C VAL A 300 -13.73 -11.00 13.47
N ALA A 301 -13.23 -11.88 14.33
CA ALA A 301 -12.88 -13.25 13.97
C ALA A 301 -14.15 -14.11 13.93
N VAL A 302 -14.63 -14.37 12.73
CA VAL A 302 -15.83 -15.14 12.44
C VAL A 302 -15.48 -16.61 12.29
N THR A 303 -16.25 -17.47 12.95
CA THR A 303 -16.09 -18.93 12.95
C THR A 303 -17.07 -19.61 12.00
N ASP A 304 -16.77 -20.84 11.60
CA ASP A 304 -17.66 -21.67 10.81
C ASP A 304 -18.99 -21.94 11.55
N ASP A 305 -18.95 -22.12 12.88
CA ASP A 305 -20.15 -22.29 13.71
C ASP A 305 -21.08 -21.07 13.63
N PHE A 306 -20.52 -19.86 13.65
CA PHE A 306 -21.30 -18.64 13.47
C PHE A 306 -21.89 -18.57 12.06
N MET A 307 -21.11 -18.91 11.03
CA MET A 307 -21.59 -18.89 9.64
C MET A 307 -22.68 -19.91 9.40
N LYS A 308 -22.59 -21.09 10.00
CA LYS A 308 -23.66 -22.10 9.97
C LYS A 308 -24.93 -21.56 10.64
N ALA A 309 -24.81 -20.95 11.82
CA ALA A 309 -25.95 -20.31 12.48
C ALA A 309 -26.54 -19.17 11.63
N LEU A 310 -25.73 -18.42 10.90
CA LEU A 310 -26.19 -17.38 9.99
C LEU A 310 -27.00 -17.94 8.83
N GLU A 311 -26.52 -19.00 8.16
CA GLU A 311 -27.24 -19.67 7.07
C GLU A 311 -28.56 -20.30 7.53
N GLU A 312 -28.58 -20.89 8.71
CA GLU A 312 -29.76 -21.53 9.31
C GLU A 312 -30.74 -20.51 9.93
N ASN A 313 -30.43 -19.20 9.87
CA ASN A 313 -31.17 -18.13 10.58
C ASN A 313 -31.33 -18.43 12.09
N GLY A 314 -30.31 -19.04 12.69
CA GLY A 314 -30.29 -19.50 14.08
C GLY A 314 -29.55 -18.60 15.05
N GLU A 315 -29.38 -19.13 16.26
CA GLU A 315 -28.64 -18.51 17.35
C GLU A 315 -27.30 -19.22 17.58
N TYR A 316 -26.35 -18.50 18.15
CA TYR A 316 -25.07 -19.07 18.60
C TYR A 316 -24.76 -18.65 20.04
N TRP A 317 -23.91 -19.42 20.71
CA TRP A 317 -23.55 -19.20 22.11
C TRP A 317 -22.42 -18.18 22.25
N LEU A 318 -22.56 -17.29 23.23
CA LEU A 318 -21.46 -16.50 23.77
C LEU A 318 -20.73 -17.30 24.84
N VAL A 319 -19.40 -17.34 24.77
CA VAL A 319 -18.56 -18.20 25.60
C VAL A 319 -17.55 -17.35 26.36
N ASN A 320 -17.57 -17.43 27.69
CA ASN A 320 -16.55 -16.76 28.51
C ASN A 320 -15.21 -17.50 28.34
N PRO A 321 -14.14 -16.85 27.82
CA PRO A 321 -12.87 -17.50 27.53
C PRO A 321 -12.13 -18.01 28.78
N ARG A 322 -12.45 -17.49 29.97
CA ARG A 322 -11.78 -17.87 31.22
C ARG A 322 -12.22 -19.24 31.75
N ASN A 323 -13.50 -19.58 31.59
CA ASN A 323 -14.10 -20.78 32.17
C ASN A 323 -14.91 -21.63 31.17
N ASN A 324 -14.99 -21.22 29.91
CA ASN A 324 -15.77 -21.87 28.84
C ASN A 324 -17.28 -21.96 29.13
N GLU A 325 -17.79 -21.17 30.07
CA GLU A 325 -19.22 -21.13 30.36
C GLU A 325 -19.97 -20.37 29.26
N LYS A 326 -21.13 -20.93 28.88
CA LYS A 326 -22.07 -20.28 27.98
C LYS A 326 -22.81 -19.19 28.75
N THR A 327 -22.60 -17.93 28.37
CA THR A 327 -23.09 -16.76 29.11
C THR A 327 -24.34 -16.13 28.51
N GLY A 328 -24.67 -16.46 27.27
CA GLY A 328 -25.84 -15.97 26.56
C GLY A 328 -25.89 -16.48 25.13
N LYS A 329 -26.95 -16.12 24.40
CA LYS A 329 -27.07 -16.38 22.97
C LYS A 329 -27.34 -15.09 22.22
N LEU A 330 -26.89 -15.04 20.98
CA LEU A 330 -27.25 -14.00 20.02
C LEU A 330 -27.77 -14.62 18.73
N VAL A 331 -28.66 -13.91 18.05
CA VAL A 331 -29.12 -14.25 16.70
C VAL A 331 -28.01 -13.89 15.71
N ALA A 332 -27.51 -14.86 14.95
CA ALA A 332 -26.35 -14.66 14.08
C ALA A 332 -26.59 -13.54 13.04
N LYS A 333 -27.80 -13.49 12.49
CA LYS A 333 -28.23 -12.46 11.51
C LYS A 333 -28.15 -11.04 12.07
N ASP A 334 -28.52 -10.83 13.33
CA ASP A 334 -28.50 -9.51 13.94
C ASP A 334 -27.06 -9.01 14.15
N VAL A 335 -26.17 -9.91 14.58
CA VAL A 335 -24.74 -9.61 14.73
C VAL A 335 -24.10 -9.34 13.36
N TRP A 336 -24.43 -10.13 12.34
CA TRP A 336 -23.96 -9.92 10.97
C TRP A 336 -24.40 -8.56 10.40
N ASN A 337 -25.67 -8.21 10.59
CA ASN A 337 -26.21 -6.91 10.19
C ASN A 337 -25.55 -5.75 10.94
N LEU A 338 -25.27 -5.93 12.23
CA LEU A 338 -24.59 -4.92 13.04
C LEU A 338 -23.15 -4.70 12.54
N MET A 339 -22.41 -5.76 12.22
CA MET A 339 -21.07 -5.65 11.63
C MET A 339 -21.09 -4.85 10.33
N ALA A 340 -21.98 -5.22 9.40
CA ALA A 340 -22.10 -4.52 8.12
C ALA A 340 -22.49 -3.05 8.28
N LYS A 341 -23.44 -2.76 9.19
CA LYS A 341 -23.88 -1.39 9.47
C LYS A 341 -22.76 -0.56 10.13
N SER A 342 -22.04 -1.11 11.10
CA SER A 342 -20.89 -0.43 11.71
C SER A 342 -19.82 -0.13 10.67
N ALA A 343 -19.44 -1.11 9.84
CA ALA A 343 -18.42 -0.90 8.82
C ALA A 343 -18.84 0.11 7.74
N TRP A 344 -20.13 0.14 7.39
CA TRP A 344 -20.69 1.19 6.53
C TRP A 344 -20.59 2.60 7.17
N GLN A 345 -20.77 2.71 8.49
CA GLN A 345 -20.69 3.97 9.22
C GLN A 345 -19.25 4.45 9.45
N SER A 346 -18.34 3.56 9.87
CA SER A 346 -17.00 3.93 10.36
C SER A 346 -15.82 3.35 9.56
N GLY A 347 -16.08 2.48 8.56
CA GLY A 347 -15.04 1.72 7.85
C GLY A 347 -14.50 0.51 8.63
N ASP A 348 -15.09 0.22 9.79
CA ASP A 348 -14.71 -0.83 10.73
C ASP A 348 -15.99 -1.40 11.39
N PRO A 349 -16.05 -2.71 11.73
CA PRO A 349 -14.96 -3.68 11.67
C PRO A 349 -14.74 -4.31 10.28
N GLY A 350 -13.54 -4.81 10.04
CA GLY A 350 -13.30 -5.83 9.03
C GLY A 350 -13.78 -7.21 9.48
N ILE A 351 -13.68 -8.21 8.60
CA ILE A 351 -13.94 -9.61 8.94
C ILE A 351 -12.69 -10.44 8.71
N VAL A 352 -12.42 -11.34 9.66
CA VAL A 352 -11.40 -12.37 9.57
C VAL A 352 -12.09 -13.72 9.68
N PHE A 353 -12.00 -14.56 8.65
CA PHE A 353 -12.55 -15.91 8.65
C PHE A 353 -11.52 -16.85 9.31
N ILE A 354 -11.56 -16.92 10.64
CA ILE A 354 -10.45 -17.47 11.43
C ILE A 354 -10.25 -18.97 11.22
N ASP A 355 -11.34 -19.71 10.96
CA ASP A 355 -11.28 -21.13 10.69
C ASP A 355 -10.76 -21.41 9.27
N GLU A 356 -11.06 -20.54 8.30
CA GLU A 356 -10.46 -20.60 6.96
C GLU A 356 -8.96 -20.34 7.04
N ILE A 357 -8.52 -19.34 7.80
CA ILE A 357 -7.09 -19.11 8.06
C ILE A 357 -6.42 -20.36 8.64
N ASN A 358 -7.04 -20.99 9.65
CA ASN A 358 -6.43 -22.13 10.32
C ASN A 358 -6.47 -23.43 9.50
N ARG A 359 -7.40 -23.59 8.56
CA ARG A 359 -7.35 -24.67 7.55
C ARG A 359 -6.09 -24.63 6.70
N HIS A 360 -5.52 -23.44 6.49
CA HIS A 360 -4.28 -23.22 5.73
C HIS A 360 -3.09 -22.86 6.62
N ASN A 361 -3.17 -23.10 7.94
CA ASN A 361 -2.04 -22.85 8.83
C ASN A 361 -0.89 -23.82 8.47
N PRO A 362 0.30 -23.33 8.08
CA PRO A 362 1.39 -24.21 7.65
C PRO A 362 2.02 -25.00 8.80
N THR A 363 1.89 -24.51 10.04
CA THR A 363 2.56 -25.06 11.24
C THR A 363 1.55 -25.32 12.37
N PRO A 364 0.49 -26.12 12.13
CA PRO A 364 -0.62 -26.26 13.06
C PRO A 364 -0.24 -26.92 14.39
N GLN A 365 0.83 -27.74 14.41
CA GLN A 365 1.34 -28.36 15.64
C GLN A 365 1.92 -27.34 16.64
N PHE A 366 2.32 -26.16 16.17
CA PHE A 366 2.97 -25.13 16.98
C PHE A 366 2.01 -24.05 17.48
N GLY A 367 0.73 -24.14 17.13
CA GLY A 367 -0.30 -23.25 17.61
C GLY A 367 -1.37 -22.95 16.57
N LYS A 368 -2.50 -22.43 17.04
CA LYS A 368 -3.52 -21.84 16.18
C LYS A 368 -3.17 -20.39 15.87
N ILE A 369 -3.43 -19.96 14.65
CA ILE A 369 -3.34 -18.56 14.27
C ILE A 369 -4.57 -17.87 14.84
N GLU A 370 -4.35 -16.89 15.72
CA GLU A 370 -5.41 -16.15 16.40
C GLU A 370 -5.55 -14.73 15.86
N SER A 371 -4.53 -14.19 15.19
CA SER A 371 -4.52 -12.80 14.72
C SER A 371 -3.84 -12.66 13.37
N THR A 372 -3.90 -11.45 12.82
CA THR A 372 -3.14 -11.02 11.65
C THR A 372 -2.33 -9.79 12.01
N ASN A 373 -1.35 -9.46 11.16
CA ASN A 373 -0.71 -8.15 11.18
C ASN A 373 -1.73 -7.00 10.91
N PRO A 374 -1.34 -5.72 11.10
CA PRO A 374 -2.20 -4.54 10.92
C PRO A 374 -2.96 -4.41 9.58
N CYS A 375 -2.40 -5.00 8.52
CA CYS A 375 -2.91 -4.90 7.17
C CYS A 375 -3.75 -6.12 6.74
N GLY A 376 -3.80 -7.19 7.55
CA GLY A 376 -4.66 -8.36 7.34
C GLY A 376 -4.13 -9.43 6.38
N GLU A 377 -2.99 -9.22 5.72
CA GLU A 377 -2.40 -10.12 4.73
C GLU A 377 -1.52 -11.22 5.33
N LEU A 378 -1.08 -11.08 6.57
CA LEU A 378 -0.26 -12.08 7.27
C LEU A 378 -0.97 -12.57 8.52
N PRO A 379 -1.64 -13.72 8.43
CA PRO A 379 -2.02 -14.51 9.58
C PRO A 379 -0.76 -15.11 10.23
N LEU A 380 -0.50 -14.73 11.49
CA LEU A 380 0.74 -15.03 12.19
C LEU A 380 0.45 -15.67 13.56
N LEU A 381 1.31 -16.59 13.97
CA LEU A 381 1.37 -17.08 15.34
C LEU A 381 1.89 -15.98 16.27
N PRO A 382 1.65 -16.09 17.59
CA PRO A 382 2.26 -15.20 18.57
C PRO A 382 3.78 -15.04 18.36
N TYR A 383 4.24 -13.80 18.43
CA TYR A 383 5.62 -13.36 18.23
C TYR A 383 6.19 -13.53 16.81
N GLU A 384 5.46 -14.09 15.85
CA GLU A 384 5.96 -14.16 14.48
C GLU A 384 6.04 -12.77 13.83
N SER A 385 6.94 -12.66 12.85
CA SER A 385 7.21 -11.42 12.13
C SER A 385 6.98 -11.52 10.62
N CYS A 386 6.89 -10.34 10.02
CA CYS A 386 6.49 -10.10 8.64
C CYS A 386 7.70 -9.68 7.77
N ASN A 387 8.20 -10.62 6.94
CA ASN A 387 9.30 -10.40 5.98
C ASN A 387 8.72 -10.31 4.57
N LEU A 388 8.65 -9.09 4.00
CA LEU A 388 7.86 -8.82 2.79
C LEU A 388 8.68 -8.21 1.66
N GLY A 389 8.25 -8.49 0.43
CA GLY A 389 8.66 -7.78 -0.77
C GLY A 389 7.62 -7.94 -1.88
N SER A 390 7.69 -7.09 -2.90
CA SER A 390 6.67 -7.08 -3.95
C SER A 390 7.26 -6.96 -5.35
N ILE A 391 6.77 -7.82 -6.25
CA ILE A 391 7.10 -7.80 -7.68
C ILE A 391 6.26 -6.73 -8.38
N ASN A 392 6.90 -5.90 -9.18
CA ASN A 392 6.23 -4.93 -10.02
C ASN A 392 5.75 -5.56 -11.33
N LEU A 393 4.50 -6.01 -11.38
CA LEU A 393 3.92 -6.68 -12.54
C LEU A 393 3.90 -5.80 -13.79
N SER A 394 3.87 -4.47 -13.63
CA SER A 394 3.96 -3.55 -14.76
C SER A 394 5.31 -3.64 -15.50
N ARG A 395 6.38 -4.12 -14.86
CA ARG A 395 7.71 -4.32 -15.46
C ARG A 395 7.88 -5.67 -16.15
N ILE A 396 6.90 -6.55 -15.98
CA ILE A 396 6.88 -7.91 -16.53
C ILE A 396 6.07 -7.96 -17.83
N VAL A 397 5.55 -6.81 -18.29
CA VAL A 397 4.78 -6.71 -19.55
C VAL A 397 5.57 -5.93 -20.59
N GLU A 398 5.80 -6.58 -21.73
CA GLU A 398 6.41 -6.01 -22.93
C GLU A 398 5.52 -6.34 -24.13
N GLU A 399 5.34 -5.38 -25.05
CA GLU A 399 4.55 -5.57 -26.29
C GLU A 399 3.15 -6.19 -26.06
N ARG A 400 2.46 -5.79 -24.99
CA ARG A 400 1.15 -6.32 -24.57
C ARG A 400 1.13 -7.81 -24.24
N LYS A 401 2.28 -8.39 -23.89
CA LYS A 401 2.42 -9.78 -23.45
C LYS A 401 3.15 -9.84 -22.11
N ILE A 402 2.84 -10.88 -21.34
CA ILE A 402 3.50 -11.18 -20.08
C ILE A 402 4.80 -11.93 -20.40
N ASP A 403 5.94 -11.41 -19.94
CA ASP A 403 7.22 -12.10 -19.97
C ASP A 403 7.31 -13.07 -18.79
N TRP A 404 6.86 -14.30 -19.02
CA TRP A 404 6.83 -15.36 -18.00
C TRP A 404 8.22 -15.79 -17.54
N GLU A 405 9.25 -15.68 -18.39
CA GLU A 405 10.60 -16.07 -18.02
C GLU A 405 11.25 -15.01 -17.14
N ARG A 406 11.06 -13.73 -17.46
CA ARG A 406 11.46 -12.65 -16.55
C ARG A 406 10.74 -12.75 -15.21
N LEU A 407 9.42 -13.03 -15.22
CA LEU A 407 8.67 -13.26 -13.98
C LEU A 407 9.27 -14.40 -13.16
N ARG A 408 9.61 -15.52 -13.79
CA ARG A 408 10.24 -16.69 -13.14
C ARG A 408 11.51 -16.28 -12.41
N GLN A 409 12.40 -15.58 -13.12
CA GLN A 409 13.68 -15.14 -12.57
C GLN A 409 13.48 -14.16 -11.41
N THR A 410 12.60 -13.17 -11.56
CA THR A 410 12.30 -12.21 -10.49
C THR A 410 11.72 -12.91 -9.26
N VAL A 411 10.79 -13.86 -9.42
CA VAL A 411 10.20 -14.62 -8.30
C VAL A 411 11.28 -15.39 -7.53
N ARG A 412 12.11 -16.15 -8.24
CA ARG A 412 13.15 -16.98 -7.62
C ARG A 412 14.20 -16.13 -6.91
N ASN A 413 14.60 -15.01 -7.50
CA ASN A 413 15.53 -14.07 -6.88
C ASN A 413 14.92 -13.36 -5.66
N ALA A 414 13.63 -13.04 -5.71
CA ALA A 414 12.92 -12.41 -4.60
C ALA A 414 12.74 -13.37 -3.40
N VAL A 415 12.40 -14.64 -3.62
CA VAL A 415 12.35 -15.65 -2.55
C VAL A 415 13.72 -15.80 -1.90
N HIS A 416 14.78 -15.86 -2.72
CA HIS A 416 16.14 -15.94 -2.22
C HIS A 416 16.52 -14.72 -1.36
N PHE A 417 16.19 -13.51 -1.84
CA PHE A 417 16.38 -12.27 -1.09
C PHE A 417 15.64 -12.30 0.26
N LEU A 418 14.37 -12.71 0.26
CA LEU A 418 13.55 -12.73 1.48
C LEU A 418 14.00 -13.81 2.48
N ASP A 419 14.51 -14.96 2.03
CA ASP A 419 15.13 -15.95 2.94
C ASP A 419 16.36 -15.36 3.63
N ASN A 420 17.19 -14.61 2.90
CA ASN A 420 18.35 -13.93 3.50
C ASN A 420 17.93 -12.80 4.46
N VAL A 421 16.81 -12.12 4.19
CA VAL A 421 16.25 -11.13 5.13
C VAL A 421 16.00 -11.77 6.50
N VAL A 422 15.45 -12.99 6.56
CA VAL A 422 15.22 -13.69 7.85
C VAL A 422 16.52 -13.83 8.65
N ASP A 423 17.64 -14.08 7.96
CA ASP A 423 18.93 -14.30 8.60
C ASP A 423 19.60 -13.00 9.06
N GLU A 424 19.59 -11.96 8.22
CA GLU A 424 20.24 -10.65 8.47
C GLU A 424 19.47 -9.76 9.46
N ASN A 425 18.19 -10.04 9.68
CA ASN A 425 17.32 -9.22 10.52
C ASN A 425 17.73 -9.19 11.99
N LYS A 426 17.68 -8.01 12.60
CA LYS A 426 17.78 -7.80 14.06
C LYS A 426 16.40 -7.67 14.66
N TYR A 427 15.97 -8.71 15.37
CA TYR A 427 14.67 -8.74 16.01
C TYR A 427 14.69 -7.99 17.34
N PRO A 428 13.60 -7.28 17.69
CA PRO A 428 13.55 -6.46 18.91
C PRO A 428 13.46 -7.31 20.20
N MET A 429 13.08 -8.58 20.08
CA MET A 429 12.87 -9.50 21.21
C MET A 429 13.33 -10.91 20.84
N LYS A 430 13.75 -11.68 21.84
CA LYS A 430 14.26 -13.04 21.67
C LYS A 430 13.17 -14.01 21.21
N GLU A 431 11.97 -13.87 21.74
CA GLU A 431 10.81 -14.68 21.39
C GLU A 431 10.45 -14.54 19.91
N ILE A 432 10.55 -13.31 19.39
CA ILE A 432 10.34 -13.02 17.96
C ILE A 432 11.44 -13.66 17.11
N ASP A 433 12.70 -13.54 17.54
CA ASP A 433 13.85 -14.10 16.84
C ASP A 433 13.72 -15.62 16.70
N GLU A 434 13.46 -16.30 17.81
CA GLU A 434 13.34 -17.74 17.88
C GLU A 434 12.21 -18.26 16.98
N ILE A 435 10.99 -17.75 17.12
CA ILE A 435 9.86 -18.25 16.32
C ILE A 435 9.97 -17.88 14.84
N THR A 436 10.46 -16.67 14.53
CA THR A 436 10.64 -16.25 13.13
C THR A 436 11.67 -17.14 12.45
N ARG A 437 12.79 -17.46 13.10
CA ARG A 437 13.81 -18.36 12.54
C ARG A 437 13.35 -19.81 12.50
N ALA A 438 12.48 -20.23 13.41
CA ALA A 438 11.95 -21.59 13.45
C ALA A 438 10.98 -21.90 12.30
N ASN A 439 10.14 -20.92 11.90
CA ASN A 439 9.18 -21.09 10.82
C ASN A 439 9.63 -20.47 9.49
N ARG A 440 10.55 -19.49 9.52
CA ARG A 440 11.10 -18.78 8.36
C ARG A 440 10.03 -18.27 7.39
N LYS A 441 8.91 -17.77 7.91
CA LYS A 441 7.82 -17.22 7.09
C LYS A 441 8.30 -16.00 6.32
N ILE A 442 8.09 -16.03 5.01
CA ILE A 442 8.25 -14.90 4.11
C ILE A 442 6.95 -14.64 3.38
N GLY A 443 6.84 -13.44 2.79
CA GLY A 443 5.69 -13.03 2.01
C GLY A 443 6.10 -12.26 0.77
N LEU A 444 6.18 -12.98 -0.35
CA LEU A 444 6.35 -12.40 -1.67
C LEU A 444 4.96 -12.05 -2.25
N GLY A 445 4.78 -10.77 -2.54
CA GLY A 445 3.57 -10.24 -3.16
C GLY A 445 3.80 -9.56 -4.48
N VAL A 446 2.81 -8.78 -4.90
CA VAL A 446 2.82 -8.05 -6.17
C VAL A 446 2.39 -6.60 -5.97
N MET A 447 2.78 -5.75 -6.91
CA MET A 447 2.27 -4.40 -7.14
C MET A 447 2.16 -4.14 -8.64
N GLY A 448 1.50 -3.05 -9.02
CA GLY A 448 1.40 -2.66 -10.42
C GLY A 448 0.41 -3.50 -11.23
N PHE A 449 -0.51 -4.22 -10.59
CA PHE A 449 -1.46 -5.09 -11.29
C PHE A 449 -2.43 -4.30 -12.19
N ALA A 450 -2.95 -3.16 -11.74
CA ALA A 450 -3.81 -2.34 -12.60
C ALA A 450 -3.05 -1.80 -13.83
N ASP A 451 -1.78 -1.42 -13.67
CA ASP A 451 -0.94 -0.99 -14.79
C ASP A 451 -0.61 -2.15 -15.75
N MET A 452 -0.40 -3.36 -15.21
CA MET A 452 -0.24 -4.57 -16.00
C MET A 452 -1.47 -4.80 -16.89
N LEU A 453 -2.67 -4.75 -16.32
CA LEU A 453 -3.93 -4.90 -17.07
C LEU A 453 -4.08 -3.81 -18.14
N ILE A 454 -3.78 -2.54 -17.82
CA ILE A 454 -3.81 -1.44 -18.79
C ILE A 454 -2.86 -1.72 -19.96
N LYS A 455 -1.63 -2.19 -19.70
CA LYS A 455 -0.65 -2.52 -20.74
C LYS A 455 -1.09 -3.69 -21.63
N LEU A 456 -1.81 -4.65 -21.07
CA LEU A 456 -2.40 -5.76 -21.83
C LEU A 456 -3.64 -5.28 -22.62
N GLY A 457 -4.34 -4.25 -22.14
CA GLY A 457 -5.60 -3.75 -22.69
C GLY A 457 -6.83 -4.38 -22.08
N ILE A 458 -6.72 -4.85 -20.84
CA ILE A 458 -7.75 -5.61 -20.15
C ILE A 458 -8.41 -4.69 -19.09
N PRO A 459 -9.74 -4.48 -19.14
CA PRO A 459 -10.46 -3.78 -18.07
C PRO A 459 -10.36 -4.50 -16.73
N TYR A 460 -10.18 -3.76 -15.63
CA TYR A 460 -10.01 -4.35 -14.30
C TYR A 460 -11.21 -5.20 -13.85
N ASP A 461 -12.42 -4.72 -14.10
CA ASP A 461 -13.69 -5.36 -13.73
C ASP A 461 -14.20 -6.32 -14.83
N SER A 462 -13.34 -7.28 -15.21
CA SER A 462 -13.63 -8.28 -16.24
C SER A 462 -13.22 -9.70 -15.85
N GLU A 463 -13.87 -10.71 -16.45
CA GLU A 463 -13.49 -12.12 -16.28
C GLU A 463 -12.06 -12.41 -16.75
N GLU A 464 -11.62 -11.72 -17.80
CA GLU A 464 -10.26 -11.82 -18.31
C GLU A 464 -9.24 -11.33 -17.28
N ALA A 465 -9.52 -10.21 -16.60
CA ALA A 465 -8.66 -9.71 -15.53
C ALA A 465 -8.58 -10.69 -14.34
N LEU A 466 -9.70 -11.32 -13.96
CA LEU A 466 -9.71 -12.38 -12.94
C LEU A 466 -8.84 -13.55 -13.38
N SER A 467 -9.01 -14.04 -14.61
CA SER A 467 -8.23 -15.16 -15.15
C SER A 467 -6.73 -14.85 -15.21
N ILE A 468 -6.35 -13.64 -15.60
CA ILE A 468 -4.95 -13.21 -15.61
C ILE A 468 -4.41 -13.10 -14.18
N GLY A 469 -5.18 -12.53 -13.24
CA GLY A 469 -4.81 -12.48 -11.83
C GLY A 469 -4.53 -13.86 -11.24
N GLU A 470 -5.44 -14.82 -11.46
CA GLU A 470 -5.28 -16.22 -11.05
C GLU A 470 -4.06 -16.86 -11.68
N LYS A 471 -3.90 -16.75 -13.01
CA LYS A 471 -2.78 -17.35 -13.74
C LYS A 471 -1.43 -16.79 -13.29
N THR A 472 -1.35 -15.47 -13.08
CA THR A 472 -0.13 -14.80 -12.63
C THR A 472 0.22 -15.20 -11.19
N MET A 473 -0.75 -15.16 -10.27
CA MET A 473 -0.47 -15.50 -8.88
C MET A 473 -0.13 -16.98 -8.70
N LYS A 474 -0.82 -17.88 -9.43
CA LYS A 474 -0.48 -19.31 -9.49
C LYS A 474 0.97 -19.53 -9.92
N PHE A 475 1.39 -18.87 -11.00
CA PHE A 475 2.76 -18.99 -11.48
C PHE A 475 3.79 -18.50 -10.44
N ILE A 476 3.49 -17.39 -9.76
CA ILE A 476 4.34 -16.85 -8.69
C ILE A 476 4.44 -17.85 -7.53
N GLU A 477 3.33 -18.40 -7.05
CA GLU A 477 3.30 -19.37 -5.96
C GLU A 477 4.08 -20.64 -6.32
N GLU A 478 3.85 -21.22 -7.51
CA GLU A 478 4.54 -22.43 -7.96
C GLU A 478 6.05 -22.24 -8.05
N GLU A 479 6.52 -21.13 -8.62
CA GLU A 479 7.96 -20.84 -8.72
C GLU A 479 8.58 -20.46 -7.37
N ALA A 480 7.82 -19.81 -6.49
CA ALA A 480 8.26 -19.47 -5.15
C ALA A 480 8.43 -20.72 -4.28
N LEU A 481 7.48 -21.64 -4.32
CA LEU A 481 7.55 -22.93 -3.64
C LEU A 481 8.73 -23.75 -4.16
N LYS A 482 8.91 -23.86 -5.49
CA LYS A 482 10.08 -24.55 -6.08
C LYS A 482 11.39 -23.96 -5.56
N LYS A 483 11.52 -22.64 -5.52
CA LYS A 483 12.75 -22.02 -5.00
C LYS A 483 12.93 -22.27 -3.50
N SER A 484 11.86 -22.30 -2.72
CA SER A 484 11.95 -22.61 -1.29
C SER A 484 12.34 -24.07 -1.05
N VAL A 485 11.88 -25.02 -1.88
CA VAL A 485 12.33 -26.42 -1.85
C VAL A 485 13.83 -26.51 -2.14
N GLU A 486 14.31 -25.88 -3.22
CA GLU A 486 15.74 -25.85 -3.57
C GLU A 486 16.60 -25.26 -2.44
N LEU A 487 16.18 -24.13 -1.86
CA LEU A 487 16.88 -23.54 -0.71
C LEU A 487 16.83 -24.46 0.52
N GLY A 488 15.78 -25.27 0.67
CA GLY A 488 15.64 -26.25 1.73
C GLY A 488 16.63 -27.41 1.56
N GLU A 489 16.87 -27.85 0.32
CA GLU A 489 17.87 -28.86 -0.02
C GLU A 489 19.29 -28.31 0.16
N GLU A 490 19.53 -27.06 -0.25
CA GLU A 490 20.85 -26.40 -0.17
C GLU A 490 21.23 -25.97 1.25
N ARG A 491 20.27 -25.42 2.02
CA ARG A 491 20.51 -24.74 3.32
C ARG A 491 19.88 -25.43 4.52
N GLY A 492 19.18 -26.54 4.28
CA GLY A 492 18.31 -27.20 5.26
C GLY A 492 16.91 -26.59 5.30
N SER A 493 15.91 -27.44 5.58
CA SER A 493 14.53 -27.01 5.79
C SER A 493 14.40 -26.03 6.97
N PHE A 494 13.30 -25.29 7.05
CA PHE A 494 13.00 -24.52 8.26
C PHE A 494 12.91 -25.47 9.48
N PRO A 495 13.36 -25.04 10.68
CA PRO A 495 13.45 -25.92 11.84
C PRO A 495 12.17 -26.67 12.21
N ASN A 496 11.00 -26.04 12.06
CA ASN A 496 9.70 -26.64 12.37
C ASN A 496 9.08 -27.47 11.23
N PHE A 497 9.85 -27.83 10.20
CA PHE A 497 9.38 -28.51 8.99
C PHE A 497 8.69 -29.84 9.28
N ASP A 498 9.22 -30.65 10.20
CA ASP A 498 8.66 -31.97 10.52
C ASP A 498 7.26 -31.89 11.15
N GLY A 499 6.93 -30.79 11.82
CA GLY A 499 5.60 -30.54 12.38
C GLY A 499 4.67 -29.72 11.48
N SER A 500 5.05 -29.52 10.21
CA SER A 500 4.33 -28.69 9.24
C SER A 500 3.51 -29.51 8.26
N ILE A 501 2.59 -28.84 7.56
CA ILE A 501 1.81 -29.45 6.47
C ILE A 501 2.64 -29.84 5.23
N TRP A 502 3.91 -29.42 5.20
CA TRP A 502 4.81 -29.62 4.06
C TRP A 502 5.58 -30.93 4.13
N LYS A 503 5.72 -31.52 5.33
CA LYS A 503 6.54 -32.71 5.58
C LYS A 503 6.23 -33.88 4.65
N ASP A 504 4.95 -34.13 4.42
CA ASP A 504 4.48 -35.25 3.58
C ASP A 504 4.39 -34.90 2.09
N LYS A 505 4.59 -33.62 1.74
CA LYS A 505 4.45 -33.11 0.35
C LYS A 505 5.79 -32.89 -0.35
N TYR A 506 6.83 -32.54 0.41
CA TYR A 506 8.13 -32.19 -0.13
C TYR A 506 9.26 -32.86 0.67
N PRO A 507 10.41 -33.17 0.05
CA PRO A 507 11.56 -33.70 0.78
C PRO A 507 12.22 -32.63 1.66
N ALA A 508 12.18 -31.37 1.24
CA ALA A 508 12.70 -30.22 1.97
C ALA A 508 11.86 -28.96 1.66
N MET A 509 11.89 -28.00 2.58
CA MET A 509 11.23 -26.70 2.39
C MET A 509 11.92 -25.66 3.26
N ARG A 510 12.38 -24.55 2.68
CA ARG A 510 13.10 -23.51 3.43
C ARG A 510 12.20 -22.58 4.24
N ASN A 511 10.97 -22.35 3.79
CA ASN A 511 10.07 -21.36 4.35
C ASN A 511 8.69 -21.96 4.60
N ALA A 512 8.09 -21.74 5.79
CA ALA A 512 6.75 -22.26 6.09
C ALA A 512 5.64 -21.60 5.23
N THR A 513 5.88 -20.38 4.74
CA THR A 513 5.05 -19.69 3.74
C THR A 513 5.96 -18.94 2.79
N VAL A 514 5.53 -18.76 1.54
CA VAL A 514 6.26 -18.00 0.53
C VAL A 514 5.50 -16.80 -0.02
N THR A 515 4.17 -16.83 -0.08
CA THR A 515 3.37 -15.78 -0.75
C THR A 515 2.41 -15.02 0.17
N THR A 516 2.21 -13.73 -0.13
CA THR A 516 1.18 -12.86 0.47
C THR A 516 0.96 -11.64 -0.42
N VAL A 517 -0.23 -11.04 -0.43
CA VAL A 517 -0.45 -9.77 -1.14
C VAL A 517 -0.64 -8.65 -0.12
N ALA A 518 0.45 -7.93 0.16
CA ALA A 518 0.46 -6.80 1.08
C ALA A 518 0.10 -5.48 0.39
N PRO A 519 -0.37 -4.47 1.13
CA PRO A 519 -0.48 -3.11 0.61
C PRO A 519 0.92 -2.57 0.31
N THR A 520 1.13 -2.09 -0.92
CA THR A 520 2.46 -1.66 -1.36
C THR A 520 2.59 -0.15 -1.37
N GLY A 521 1.99 0.54 -0.40
CA GLY A 521 1.76 1.98 -0.51
C GLY A 521 3.02 2.78 -0.86
N THR A 522 3.98 2.86 0.05
CA THR A 522 5.14 3.72 -0.23
C THR A 522 6.04 3.14 -1.33
N ILE A 523 6.14 1.80 -1.44
CA ILE A 523 7.03 1.15 -2.40
C ILE A 523 6.49 1.20 -3.84
N SER A 524 5.18 1.26 -4.05
CA SER A 524 4.60 1.43 -5.39
C SER A 524 4.79 2.85 -5.91
N ILE A 525 4.84 3.87 -5.02
CA ILE A 525 5.27 5.23 -5.39
C ILE A 525 6.72 5.20 -5.87
N ILE A 526 7.61 4.53 -5.13
CA ILE A 526 9.03 4.39 -5.51
C ILE A 526 9.14 3.70 -6.88
N ALA A 527 8.38 2.63 -7.08
CA ALA A 527 8.35 1.87 -8.33
C ALA A 527 7.60 2.57 -9.49
N GLY A 528 6.83 3.62 -9.18
CA GLY A 528 6.01 4.37 -10.15
C GLY A 528 4.85 3.57 -10.72
N CYS A 529 4.14 2.80 -9.89
CA CYS A 529 3.03 1.95 -10.30
C CYS A 529 1.88 1.94 -9.27
N SER A 530 0.76 1.31 -9.65
CA SER A 530 -0.41 1.02 -8.82
C SER A 530 -0.05 0.13 -7.62
N SER A 531 -0.80 0.28 -6.54
CA SER A 531 -0.54 -0.39 -5.28
C SER A 531 -1.12 -1.80 -5.28
N GLY A 532 -0.34 -2.81 -4.85
CA GLY A 532 -0.80 -4.17 -4.68
C GLY A 532 -1.53 -4.71 -5.92
N ILE A 533 -2.70 -5.27 -5.64
CA ILE A 533 -3.69 -5.64 -6.65
C ILE A 533 -4.82 -4.61 -6.76
N GLU A 534 -4.67 -3.42 -6.19
CA GLU A 534 -5.72 -2.40 -6.18
C GLU A 534 -5.97 -1.80 -7.58
N PRO A 535 -7.22 -1.47 -7.91
CA PRO A 535 -7.49 -0.67 -9.09
C PRO A 535 -6.95 0.75 -8.90
N ILE A 536 -6.77 1.48 -10.00
CA ILE A 536 -6.43 2.90 -9.92
C ILE A 536 -7.53 3.68 -9.19
N PHE A 537 -7.16 4.48 -8.19
CA PHE A 537 -8.15 5.26 -7.44
C PHE A 537 -8.61 6.50 -8.22
N ALA A 538 -7.66 7.20 -8.84
CA ALA A 538 -7.91 8.36 -9.69
C ALA A 538 -6.86 8.40 -10.81
N ILE A 539 -7.27 8.81 -12.01
CA ILE A 539 -6.40 8.90 -13.18
C ILE A 539 -5.55 10.17 -13.12
N SER A 540 -6.12 11.27 -12.66
CA SER A 540 -5.45 12.56 -12.48
C SER A 540 -5.92 13.20 -11.18
N PHE A 541 -5.02 13.83 -10.43
CA PHE A 541 -5.31 14.44 -9.12
C PHE A 541 -4.20 15.42 -8.70
N ILE A 542 -4.49 16.20 -7.65
CA ILE A 542 -3.51 17.10 -7.03
C ILE A 542 -2.92 16.43 -5.79
N ARG A 543 -1.61 16.17 -5.79
CA ARG A 543 -0.92 15.69 -4.60
C ARG A 543 -0.39 16.86 -3.78
N ASN A 544 -0.74 16.91 -2.51
CA ASN A 544 -0.12 17.81 -1.55
C ASN A 544 1.21 17.20 -1.11
N VAL A 545 2.33 17.82 -1.47
CA VAL A 545 3.66 17.40 -1.03
C VAL A 545 3.95 17.99 0.34
N LEU A 546 4.69 17.27 1.20
CA LEU A 546 5.01 17.69 2.57
C LEU A 546 5.71 19.06 2.67
N SER A 547 6.26 19.59 1.56
CA SER A 547 6.82 20.95 1.48
C SER A 547 5.77 22.05 1.26
N GLY A 548 4.47 21.74 1.37
CA GLY A 548 3.36 22.65 1.06
C GLY A 548 3.09 22.87 -0.44
N THR A 549 3.90 22.27 -1.32
CA THR A 549 3.76 22.38 -2.78
C THR A 549 2.66 21.45 -3.29
N ARG A 550 1.83 21.92 -4.22
CA ARG A 550 0.79 21.13 -4.88
C ARG A 550 1.31 20.62 -6.21
N LEU A 551 1.25 19.31 -6.45
CA LEU A 551 1.69 18.71 -7.71
C LEU A 551 0.52 18.07 -8.44
N PHE A 552 0.30 18.52 -9.68
CA PHE A 552 -0.61 17.86 -10.59
C PHE A 552 0.00 16.54 -11.08
N GLU A 553 -0.65 15.42 -10.79
CA GLU A 553 -0.20 14.07 -11.12
C GLU A 553 -1.23 13.38 -12.01
N THR A 554 -0.77 12.76 -13.08
CA THR A 554 -1.60 11.99 -14.02
C THR A 554 -0.95 10.63 -14.25
N ASN A 555 -1.76 9.58 -14.37
CA ASN A 555 -1.29 8.25 -14.70
C ASN A 555 -0.48 8.29 -16.03
N PRO A 556 0.79 7.84 -16.03
CA PRO A 556 1.65 7.92 -17.22
C PRO A 556 1.15 7.13 -18.44
N LEU A 557 0.46 6.01 -18.20
CA LEU A 557 -0.11 5.19 -19.28
C LEU A 557 -1.28 5.92 -19.92
N PHE A 558 -2.15 6.56 -19.12
CA PHE A 558 -3.22 7.40 -19.64
C PHE A 558 -2.69 8.58 -20.47
N GLU A 559 -1.68 9.29 -19.94
CA GLU A 559 -1.06 10.42 -20.65
C GLU A 559 -0.45 9.98 -21.99
N THR A 560 0.21 8.83 -22.03
CA THR A 560 0.79 8.28 -23.26
C THR A 560 -0.29 7.92 -24.27
N MET A 561 -1.27 7.10 -23.86
CA MET A 561 -2.33 6.61 -24.74
C MET A 561 -3.20 7.74 -25.30
N SER A 562 -3.52 8.74 -24.48
CA SER A 562 -4.31 9.89 -24.91
C SER A 562 -3.59 10.76 -25.94
N LYS A 563 -2.27 10.90 -25.81
CA LYS A 563 -1.43 11.62 -26.78
C LYS A 563 -1.33 10.87 -28.10
N GLU A 564 -1.04 9.58 -28.05
CA GLU A 564 -0.93 8.72 -29.23
C GLU A 564 -2.24 8.66 -30.03
N ARG A 565 -3.37 8.69 -29.34
CA ARG A 565 -4.71 8.63 -29.96
C ARG A 565 -5.35 9.99 -30.21
N GLY A 566 -4.63 11.09 -29.99
CA GLY A 566 -5.05 12.44 -30.39
C GLY A 566 -6.23 13.04 -29.61
N PHE A 567 -6.61 12.49 -28.46
CA PHE A 567 -7.67 13.07 -27.59
C PHE A 567 -7.13 13.74 -26.33
N TYR A 568 -5.80 13.72 -26.13
CA TYR A 568 -5.16 14.44 -25.04
C TYR A 568 -5.41 15.95 -25.17
N SER A 569 -5.98 16.54 -24.14
CA SER A 569 -6.08 17.99 -24.00
C SER A 569 -5.90 18.40 -22.56
N ALA A 570 -5.49 19.65 -22.37
CA ALA A 570 -5.32 20.21 -21.06
C ALA A 570 -6.67 20.27 -20.30
N LYS A 571 -7.74 20.69 -20.99
CA LYS A 571 -9.13 20.68 -20.50
C LYS A 571 -9.58 19.29 -20.02
N LEU A 572 -9.24 18.24 -20.77
CA LEU A 572 -9.53 16.86 -20.36
C LEU A 572 -8.84 16.51 -19.04
N LEU A 573 -7.55 16.84 -18.89
CA LEU A 573 -6.84 16.56 -17.62
C LEU A 573 -7.44 17.32 -16.44
N GLU A 574 -7.88 18.56 -16.65
CA GLU A 574 -8.56 19.35 -15.63
C GLU A 574 -9.87 18.68 -15.19
N GLU A 575 -10.69 18.23 -16.14
CA GLU A 575 -11.96 17.57 -15.87
C GLU A 575 -11.76 16.22 -15.15
N ILE A 576 -10.75 15.46 -15.55
CA ILE A 576 -10.33 14.25 -14.84
C ILE A 576 -9.84 14.60 -13.43
N ALA A 577 -9.07 15.66 -13.23
CA ALA A 577 -8.59 16.03 -11.89
C ALA A 577 -9.71 16.48 -10.94
N ARG A 578 -10.84 16.95 -11.47
CA ARG A 578 -12.06 17.26 -10.68
C ARG A 578 -12.82 16.01 -10.26
N THR A 579 -12.94 15.04 -11.16
CA THR A 579 -13.80 13.86 -10.97
C THR A 579 -13.03 12.59 -10.56
N GLY A 580 -11.72 12.58 -10.76
CA GLY A 580 -10.83 11.42 -10.65
C GLY A 580 -10.93 10.41 -11.79
N SER A 581 -11.91 10.57 -12.68
CA SER A 581 -12.40 9.49 -13.54
C SER A 581 -12.72 9.99 -14.94
N VAL A 582 -12.60 9.11 -15.93
CA VAL A 582 -12.98 9.41 -17.32
C VAL A 582 -14.39 8.95 -17.68
N GLN A 583 -15.09 8.23 -16.81
CA GLN A 583 -16.33 7.54 -17.17
C GLN A 583 -17.41 8.49 -17.72
N LYS A 584 -17.53 9.68 -17.14
CA LYS A 584 -18.57 10.67 -17.47
C LYS A 584 -18.08 11.81 -18.37
N ILE A 585 -16.85 11.72 -18.89
CA ILE A 585 -16.25 12.78 -19.71
C ILE A 585 -16.55 12.53 -21.19
N GLU A 586 -17.06 13.54 -21.88
CA GLU A 586 -17.29 13.49 -23.33
C GLU A 586 -15.96 13.58 -24.11
N GLY A 587 -15.89 12.93 -25.27
CA GLY A 587 -14.69 12.91 -26.12
C GLY A 587 -13.61 11.90 -25.73
N VAL A 588 -13.74 11.21 -24.60
CA VAL A 588 -12.90 10.03 -24.28
C VAL A 588 -13.49 8.79 -24.94
N PRO A 589 -12.72 8.03 -25.75
CA PRO A 589 -13.19 6.79 -26.37
C PRO A 589 -13.68 5.75 -25.35
N ASP A 590 -14.72 4.98 -25.69
CA ASP A 590 -15.32 4.01 -24.77
C ASP A 590 -14.36 2.91 -24.34
N ASP A 591 -13.46 2.48 -25.22
CA ASP A 591 -12.44 1.48 -24.87
C ASP A 591 -11.44 2.01 -23.84
N ILE A 592 -11.10 3.31 -23.91
CA ILE A 592 -10.30 3.99 -22.89
C ILE A 592 -11.07 4.12 -21.58
N LYS A 593 -12.37 4.45 -21.64
CA LYS A 593 -13.21 4.49 -20.43
C LYS A 593 -13.23 3.14 -19.73
N ARG A 594 -13.43 2.05 -20.47
CA ARG A 594 -13.40 0.69 -19.92
C ARG A 594 -12.03 0.33 -19.33
N LEU A 595 -10.95 0.73 -19.98
CA LEU A 595 -9.60 0.40 -19.53
C LEU A 595 -9.17 1.17 -18.27
N PHE A 596 -9.57 2.43 -18.14
CA PHE A 596 -9.24 3.30 -17.01
C PHE A 596 -10.42 3.46 -16.04
N VAL A 597 -11.11 2.37 -15.73
CA VAL A 597 -12.10 2.34 -14.65
C VAL A 597 -11.39 2.55 -13.30
N THR A 598 -11.98 3.38 -12.43
CA THR A 598 -11.40 3.68 -11.11
C THR A 598 -12.09 2.92 -9.99
N ALA A 599 -11.43 2.85 -8.82
CA ALA A 599 -11.89 2.11 -7.65
C ALA A 599 -13.36 2.37 -7.27
N LEU A 600 -13.81 3.62 -7.36
CA LEU A 600 -15.18 4.05 -7.01
C LEU A 600 -16.20 3.84 -8.14
N ASN A 601 -15.75 3.50 -9.34
CA ASN A 601 -16.61 3.16 -10.47
C ASN A 601 -16.71 1.63 -10.69
N ILE A 602 -15.89 0.84 -10.01
CA ILE A 602 -15.96 -0.61 -10.02
C ILE A 602 -17.05 -1.08 -9.05
N LYS A 603 -17.91 -2.01 -9.49
CA LYS A 603 -18.94 -2.60 -8.62
C LYS A 603 -18.30 -3.38 -7.46
N PRO A 604 -18.91 -3.41 -6.27
CA PRO A 604 -18.32 -4.05 -5.08
C PRO A 604 -17.92 -5.52 -5.30
N GLU A 605 -18.75 -6.28 -6.02
CA GLU A 605 -18.52 -7.69 -6.35
C GLU A 605 -17.16 -7.91 -7.02
N TRP A 606 -16.78 -7.07 -8.00
CA TRP A 606 -15.52 -7.23 -8.73
C TRP A 606 -14.30 -7.07 -7.83
N HIS A 607 -14.37 -6.20 -6.81
CA HIS A 607 -13.29 -6.08 -5.84
C HIS A 607 -13.08 -7.39 -5.07
N VAL A 608 -14.16 -8.01 -4.61
CA VAL A 608 -14.11 -9.27 -3.84
C VAL A 608 -13.67 -10.43 -4.72
N ARG A 609 -14.19 -10.52 -5.95
CA ARG A 609 -13.80 -11.56 -6.91
C ARG A 609 -12.32 -11.45 -7.27
N MET A 610 -11.80 -10.24 -7.43
CA MET A 610 -10.37 -10.02 -7.68
C MET A 610 -9.53 -10.42 -6.46
N GLN A 611 -9.97 -10.10 -5.25
CA GLN A 611 -9.30 -10.57 -4.03
C GLN A 611 -9.25 -12.10 -3.98
N ALA A 612 -10.37 -12.76 -4.25
CA ALA A 612 -10.48 -14.22 -4.26
C ALA A 612 -9.59 -14.88 -5.31
N ALA A 613 -9.50 -14.29 -6.52
CA ALA A 613 -8.62 -14.75 -7.59
C ALA A 613 -7.15 -14.87 -7.13
N PHE A 614 -6.63 -13.85 -6.44
CA PHE A 614 -5.28 -13.91 -5.88
C PHE A 614 -5.19 -14.82 -4.65
N GLN A 615 -6.22 -14.83 -3.79
CA GLN A 615 -6.22 -15.59 -2.54
C GLN A 615 -6.11 -17.11 -2.76
N LYS A 616 -6.60 -17.63 -3.89
CA LYS A 616 -6.50 -19.06 -4.28
C LYS A 616 -5.05 -19.58 -4.33
N TYR A 617 -4.11 -18.71 -4.68
CA TYR A 617 -2.69 -19.04 -4.88
C TYR A 617 -1.79 -18.20 -3.95
N THR A 618 -2.26 -18.03 -2.71
CA THR A 618 -1.56 -17.27 -1.68
C THR A 618 -1.58 -18.04 -0.36
N ASP A 619 -0.39 -18.41 0.16
CA ASP A 619 -0.23 -19.16 1.42
C ASP A 619 -0.83 -18.40 2.61
N ASN A 620 -0.49 -17.11 2.71
CA ASN A 620 -1.02 -16.21 3.72
C ASN A 620 -2.37 -15.61 3.24
N ALA A 621 -2.62 -14.33 3.44
CA ALA A 621 -3.83 -13.64 3.01
C ALA A 621 -3.55 -12.53 1.99
N VAL A 622 -4.62 -11.95 1.47
CA VAL A 622 -4.61 -10.83 0.52
C VAL A 622 -5.19 -9.60 1.18
N SER A 623 -4.41 -8.53 1.29
CA SER A 623 -4.91 -7.21 1.69
C SER A 623 -5.37 -6.46 0.45
N LYS A 624 -6.70 -6.43 0.27
CA LYS A 624 -7.38 -5.64 -0.73
C LYS A 624 -8.56 -4.94 -0.09
N THR A 625 -8.65 -3.63 -0.30
CA THR A 625 -9.76 -2.82 0.19
C THR A 625 -10.90 -2.83 -0.82
N VAL A 626 -12.12 -3.13 -0.37
CA VAL A 626 -13.31 -2.90 -1.17
C VAL A 626 -13.71 -1.44 -1.00
N ASN A 627 -13.29 -0.60 -1.95
CA ASN A 627 -13.59 0.83 -1.96
C ASN A 627 -15.00 1.07 -2.50
N LEU A 628 -15.82 1.76 -1.73
CA LEU A 628 -17.22 2.02 -2.04
C LEU A 628 -17.49 3.52 -2.22
N PRO A 629 -18.36 3.89 -3.17
CA PRO A 629 -18.80 5.28 -3.32
C PRO A 629 -19.67 5.71 -2.13
N ASN A 630 -19.93 7.02 -2.00
CA ASN A 630 -20.62 7.58 -0.82
C ASN A 630 -22.05 7.04 -0.66
N GLU A 631 -22.71 6.84 -1.80
CA GLU A 631 -24.07 6.33 -1.95
C GLU A 631 -24.22 4.83 -1.67
N ALA A 632 -23.11 4.09 -1.49
CA ALA A 632 -23.18 2.68 -1.12
C ALA A 632 -23.94 2.49 0.20
N THR A 633 -24.64 1.37 0.32
CA THR A 633 -25.55 1.05 1.42
C THR A 633 -24.91 0.05 2.39
N ALA A 634 -25.55 -0.15 3.56
CA ALA A 634 -25.15 -1.21 4.48
C ALA A 634 -25.40 -2.62 3.90
N ASP A 635 -26.37 -2.76 2.99
CA ASP A 635 -26.63 -4.02 2.29
C ASP A 635 -25.50 -4.36 1.31
N ASP A 636 -24.90 -3.35 0.65
CA ASP A 636 -23.70 -3.56 -0.17
C ASP A 636 -22.54 -4.14 0.66
N VAL A 637 -22.34 -3.62 1.87
CA VAL A 637 -21.34 -4.14 2.81
C VAL A 637 -21.64 -5.58 3.22
N ARG A 638 -22.91 -5.90 3.50
CA ARG A 638 -23.33 -7.26 3.83
C ARG A 638 -23.06 -8.24 2.68
N ASN A 639 -23.41 -7.85 1.46
CA ASN A 639 -23.18 -8.65 0.25
C ASN A 639 -21.69 -8.90 0.01
N ILE A 640 -20.82 -7.91 0.28
CA ILE A 640 -19.36 -8.07 0.21
C ILE A 640 -18.88 -9.14 1.19
N TYR A 641 -19.33 -9.09 2.44
CA TYR A 641 -18.94 -10.06 3.46
C TYR A 641 -19.40 -11.47 3.11
N GLU A 642 -20.65 -11.63 2.66
CA GLU A 642 -21.20 -12.92 2.25
C GLU A 642 -20.46 -13.49 1.03
N LEU A 643 -20.15 -12.64 0.05
CA LEU A 643 -19.40 -13.04 -1.13
C LEU A 643 -17.96 -13.44 -0.78
N ALA A 644 -17.29 -12.68 0.08
CA ALA A 644 -15.93 -12.99 0.53
C ALA A 644 -15.87 -14.34 1.24
N TRP A 645 -16.87 -14.64 2.08
CA TRP A 645 -16.99 -15.94 2.72
C TRP A 645 -17.22 -17.08 1.73
N LYS A 646 -18.18 -16.92 0.81
CA LYS A 646 -18.49 -17.92 -0.24
C LYS A 646 -17.29 -18.22 -1.13
N LEU A 647 -16.48 -17.20 -1.41
CA LEU A 647 -15.26 -17.32 -2.22
C LEU A 647 -14.02 -17.73 -1.41
N LYS A 648 -14.17 -18.09 -0.14
CA LYS A 648 -13.07 -18.56 0.74
C LYS A 648 -11.94 -17.54 0.89
N CYS A 649 -12.27 -16.25 0.89
CA CYS A 649 -11.33 -15.23 1.33
C CYS A 649 -10.98 -15.45 2.81
N LYS A 650 -9.73 -15.15 3.21
CA LYS A 650 -9.29 -15.27 4.61
C LYS A 650 -9.72 -14.08 5.48
N GLY A 651 -10.00 -12.95 4.85
CA GLY A 651 -10.59 -11.77 5.49
C GLY A 651 -11.04 -10.75 4.44
N VAL A 652 -11.76 -9.71 4.86
CA VAL A 652 -12.22 -8.63 3.97
C VAL A 652 -12.43 -7.34 4.75
N THR A 653 -12.08 -6.22 4.12
CA THR A 653 -12.27 -4.88 4.65
C THR A 653 -12.98 -4.00 3.62
N VAL A 654 -13.91 -3.18 4.09
CA VAL A 654 -14.64 -2.22 3.28
C VAL A 654 -14.22 -0.81 3.65
N PHE A 655 -14.15 0.07 2.66
CA PHE A 655 -13.98 1.50 2.90
C PHE A 655 -15.00 2.26 2.07
N ARG A 656 -16.03 2.80 2.73
CA ARG A 656 -16.98 3.69 2.08
C ARG A 656 -16.49 5.12 2.13
N TYR A 657 -16.47 5.77 0.97
CA TYR A 657 -16.14 7.18 0.89
C TYR A 657 -17.07 8.03 1.80
N GLY A 658 -16.49 8.79 2.72
CA GLY A 658 -17.22 9.57 3.74
C GLY A 658 -17.56 8.82 5.03
N SER A 659 -17.11 7.58 5.22
CA SER A 659 -17.28 6.84 6.50
C SER A 659 -16.31 7.30 7.60
N LYS A 660 -15.29 8.09 7.28
CA LYS A 660 -14.36 8.67 8.26
C LYS A 660 -14.40 10.19 8.18
N PRO A 661 -14.30 10.92 9.32
CA PRO A 661 -14.34 12.39 9.35
C PRO A 661 -13.26 13.03 8.51
N GLU A 662 -12.07 12.43 8.53
CA GLU A 662 -10.95 12.76 7.67
C GLU A 662 -10.67 11.58 6.76
N GLN A 663 -10.36 11.88 5.49
CA GLN A 663 -10.02 10.90 4.49
C GLN A 663 -8.64 11.22 3.95
N VAL A 664 -7.79 10.23 3.70
CA VAL A 664 -6.48 10.50 3.07
C VAL A 664 -6.62 10.80 1.56
N LEU A 665 -7.79 10.48 1.02
CA LEU A 665 -8.27 10.80 -0.30
C LEU A 665 -9.47 11.71 -0.18
N TYR A 666 -9.38 12.92 -0.74
CA TYR A 666 -10.54 13.77 -0.88
C TYR A 666 -10.91 13.85 -2.36
N ILE A 667 -12.05 13.25 -2.71
CA ILE A 667 -12.84 13.69 -3.87
C ILE A 667 -13.31 15.10 -3.55
N GLY A 668 -12.57 16.09 -4.02
CA GLY A 668 -13.08 17.45 -4.07
C GLY A 668 -12.76 18.39 -2.92
N GLU A 669 -11.57 18.33 -2.30
CA GLU A 669 -11.16 19.38 -1.35
C GLU A 669 -9.98 20.20 -1.85
N ILE A 670 -10.29 21.00 -2.88
CA ILE A 670 -9.79 22.37 -3.03
C ILE A 670 -11.01 23.20 -3.44
N LYS A 671 -11.48 24.10 -2.57
CA LYS A 671 -12.55 25.05 -2.91
C LYS A 671 -11.97 26.17 -3.78
N THR A 672 -12.32 26.17 -5.05
CA THR A 672 -12.10 27.32 -5.94
C THR A 672 -13.42 28.06 -6.16
N GLU A 673 -13.39 29.29 -6.69
CA GLU A 673 -14.62 30.03 -7.08
C GLU A 673 -15.50 29.27 -8.09
N LYS A 674 -14.98 28.21 -8.75
CA LYS A 674 -15.69 27.43 -9.79
C LYS A 674 -15.71 25.90 -9.61
N GLY A 675 -15.26 25.33 -8.48
CA GLY A 675 -15.40 23.88 -8.23
C GLY A 675 -14.37 23.22 -7.32
N LYS A 676 -14.52 21.89 -7.15
CA LYS A 676 -13.81 21.01 -6.22
C LYS A 676 -12.84 20.06 -6.97
N PHE A 677 -11.53 20.03 -6.62
CA PHE A 677 -10.54 19.09 -7.19
C PHE A 677 -10.25 17.88 -6.30
N ILE A 678 -9.90 16.73 -6.89
CA ILE A 678 -9.40 15.58 -6.14
C ILE A 678 -8.00 15.88 -5.62
N SER A 679 -7.84 15.72 -4.30
CA SER A 679 -6.55 15.89 -3.65
C SER A 679 -6.10 14.62 -2.93
N LEU A 680 -4.79 14.44 -2.91
CA LEU A 680 -4.12 13.28 -2.37
C LEU A 680 -3.06 13.70 -1.36
N ALA A 681 -3.10 13.13 -0.15
CA ALA A 681 -2.07 13.39 0.84
C ALA A 681 -0.70 12.88 0.34
N SER A 682 0.36 13.55 0.78
CA SER A 682 1.75 13.16 0.51
C SER A 682 2.05 11.70 0.85
N GLU A 683 1.40 11.20 1.89
CA GLU A 683 1.65 9.87 2.46
C GLU A 683 0.79 8.76 1.84
N TYR A 684 -0.16 9.13 0.97
CA TYR A 684 -1.13 8.17 0.46
C TYR A 684 -0.60 7.32 -0.67
N ALA A 685 -0.89 6.02 -0.56
CA ALA A 685 -0.74 5.06 -1.64
C ALA A 685 -1.63 3.80 -1.51
N GLY A 686 -2.87 3.96 -1.04
CA GLY A 686 -3.85 2.86 -1.03
C GLY A 686 -3.94 2.04 0.26
N GLY A 687 -3.73 2.65 1.43
CA GLY A 687 -3.83 1.98 2.74
C GLY A 687 -4.46 2.87 3.82
N CYS A 688 -4.89 2.26 4.92
CA CYS A 688 -5.81 2.81 5.92
C CYS A 688 -5.44 4.23 6.45
N PRO A 689 -6.41 5.15 6.61
CA PRO A 689 -6.17 6.56 6.31
C PRO A 689 -6.60 7.55 7.41
N THR A 690 -6.04 7.55 8.63
CA THR A 690 -6.44 8.60 9.60
C THR A 690 -5.34 9.11 10.52
N GLN A 691 -5.04 10.42 10.52
CA GLN A 691 -4.76 11.18 11.76
C GLN A 691 -4.90 12.70 11.52
N ASN A 692 -5.79 13.31 12.30
CA ASN A 692 -5.97 14.76 12.40
C ASN A 692 -4.73 15.41 13.02
N CYS A 693 -4.33 16.58 12.51
CA CYS A 693 -3.42 17.50 13.18
C CYS A 693 -3.86 18.94 12.92
N PRO A 694 -3.97 19.76 13.98
CA PRO A 694 -3.35 21.07 13.90
C PRO A 694 -2.50 21.36 15.13
N PHE A 695 -1.26 21.77 14.87
CA PHE A 695 -0.40 22.44 15.84
C PHE A 695 -1.04 23.74 16.34
N PRO A 696 -0.92 24.10 17.62
CA PRO A 696 -0.75 25.48 18.02
C PRO A 696 0.75 25.80 18.09
N SER A 697 1.06 27.05 17.72
CA SER A 697 2.33 27.76 17.83
C SER A 697 3.15 27.48 19.09
#